data_AF-A0A0S8HHM6-F1
#
_entry.id   AF-A0A0S8HHM6-F1
#
_cell.length_a   1.000
_cell.length_b   1.000
_cell.length_c   1.000
_cell.angle_alpha   90.00
_cell.angle_beta   90.00
_cell.angle_gamma   90.00
#
_symmetry.space_group_name_H-M   'P 1'
#
loop_
_entity.id
_entity.type
_entity.pdbx_description
1 polymer ?
#
loop_
_entity_poly.entity_id
_entity_poly.type
_entity_poly.pdbx_seq_one_letter_code
_entity_poly.pdbx_strand_id
1 'polypeptide(L)'
;MAASTKLTETDTRWTLSNASLAIAIDKSKGTIVSLVDAADGFDACRPDEPDAAMIGGLRIADELTGQTFCDLSAASTVTAVQAAPGPDGSQHVVLDKQFDGAPFSVRVTYRLEAECLFWLAELSQGEGDDRSVRIVFIVPQPSRRLWAPMADPFMDLQPEQPIVIRHGLAHGRAVASQRRAVPVPLLSFIRQKSPSAEKGASSLAHRCLALALPVEVPNVLVRFMNNADETHLNLRNSLTYAPDQREYFKVCYDFLGLRRGRPARAGVLISAHDGQWRAALAWYANRYPRYFQPDPRIREHEGVYHGGRPDPDDEAEVRQKMKARHERGVRWAELHCHFPHYGLYVNPTEPWTGEHSEVQTTYDLVRRTIRLYQEAGIKVHTYYNIIDGQCQYAESQFPESIVVDERGQRVPAFRECWLMNADPSTPFGRHCLEQFDKLLQTYPGTDAIFFDVYGRHYNLDFGHDDGITMVHNKPAYCLKFAFARIMERIEPKLRAMGKQFSANKPEGIEAMAGIDLIMADEGHDPYRLEAFSYYGLFKPVMVLDGGMWQDPEPTLKTCLRLGMMYNDFAHGPRRAGAELSPEQAERNQRVRDTYTPLLQELIGKQWVLEPDALELPEPVRGNIFRVPDLPRRQAGGRVIVTMVSDHRSMFEDGGFARDLPVVVRFAGASAIRRATVRSVDYQEAVEAPVTGDGDTLTVTVPRHRTASIVVLER
;
A
#
# COMPACT_ATOMS: atom_id res chain seq x y z
N MET A 1 -29.13 -9.10 4.22
CA MET A 1 -29.76 -8.60 5.46
C MET A 1 -28.76 -7.67 6.10
N ALA A 2 -29.11 -6.42 6.40
CA ALA A 2 -28.21 -5.54 7.14
C ALA A 2 -27.97 -6.17 8.52
N ALA A 3 -26.72 -6.45 8.88
CA ALA A 3 -26.39 -6.94 10.21
C ALA A 3 -26.86 -5.88 11.23
N SER A 4 -27.72 -6.26 12.17
CA SER A 4 -28.22 -5.33 13.17
C SER A 4 -27.13 -5.04 14.19
N THR A 5 -26.63 -3.81 14.19
CA THR A 5 -25.84 -3.26 15.29
C THR A 5 -26.76 -2.96 16.47
N LYS A 6 -26.33 -3.25 17.69
CA LYS A 6 -27.11 -3.07 18.93
C LYS A 6 -26.32 -2.25 19.94
N LEU A 7 -27.01 -1.33 20.60
CA LEU A 7 -26.52 -0.61 21.79
C LEU A 7 -27.35 -1.07 23.00
N THR A 8 -26.68 -1.48 24.07
CA THR A 8 -27.31 -1.67 25.39
C THR A 8 -26.58 -0.85 26.43
N GLU A 9 -27.29 -0.50 27.50
CA GLU A 9 -26.77 0.36 28.55
C GLU A 9 -27.08 -0.24 29.91
N THR A 10 -26.10 -0.19 30.81
CA THR A 10 -26.25 -0.45 32.25
C THR A 10 -25.87 0.79 33.03
N ASP A 11 -25.97 0.78 34.36
CA ASP A 11 -25.56 1.92 35.18
C ASP A 11 -24.09 2.30 35.00
N THR A 12 -23.23 1.32 34.69
CA THR A 12 -21.77 1.51 34.65
C THR A 12 -21.16 1.39 33.25
N ARG A 13 -21.89 0.88 32.26
CA ARG A 13 -21.34 0.62 30.92
C ARG A 13 -22.30 0.90 29.77
N TRP A 14 -21.73 1.22 28.62
CA TRP A 14 -22.39 1.07 27.31
C TRP A 14 -21.81 -0.17 26.62
N THR A 15 -22.66 -0.94 25.95
CA THR A 15 -22.24 -2.09 25.15
C THR A 15 -22.70 -1.89 23.72
N LEU A 16 -21.76 -1.91 22.78
CA LEU A 16 -22.01 -1.90 21.35
C LEU A 16 -21.72 -3.29 20.81
N SER A 17 -22.63 -3.91 20.05
CA SER A 17 -22.41 -5.23 19.44
C SER A 17 -22.93 -5.32 18.00
N ASN A 18 -22.20 -6.04 17.14
CA ASN A 18 -22.59 -6.41 15.78
C ASN A 18 -22.39 -7.93 15.59
N ALA A 19 -22.44 -8.43 14.36
CA ALA A 19 -22.28 -9.87 14.09
C ALA A 19 -20.86 -10.42 14.32
N SER A 20 -19.85 -9.55 14.32
CA SER A 20 -18.42 -9.91 14.41
C SER A 20 -17.80 -9.57 15.77
N LEU A 21 -18.29 -8.53 16.44
CA LEU A 21 -17.59 -7.88 17.54
C LEU A 21 -18.58 -7.28 18.54
N ALA A 22 -18.22 -7.32 19.82
CA ALA A 22 -18.88 -6.55 20.87
C ALA A 22 -17.86 -5.81 21.73
N ILE A 23 -18.13 -4.55 22.06
CA ILE A 23 -17.33 -3.78 23.02
C ILE A 23 -18.18 -3.31 24.19
N ALA A 24 -17.57 -3.27 25.38
CA ALA A 24 -18.14 -2.58 26.53
C ALA A 24 -17.25 -1.40 26.93
N ILE A 25 -17.87 -0.23 27.09
CA ILE A 25 -17.23 1.04 27.43
C ILE A 25 -17.61 1.40 28.86
N ASP A 26 -16.63 1.66 29.72
CA ASP A 26 -16.84 2.14 31.08
C ASP A 26 -17.32 3.59 31.09
N LYS A 27 -18.45 3.90 31.72
CA LYS A 27 -19.02 5.26 31.71
C LYS A 27 -18.19 6.30 32.44
N SER A 28 -17.47 5.88 33.49
CA SER A 28 -16.69 6.78 34.33
C SER A 28 -15.36 7.16 33.69
N LYS A 29 -14.77 6.24 32.91
CA LYS A 29 -13.45 6.42 32.29
C LYS A 29 -13.50 6.60 30.78
N GLY A 30 -14.61 6.26 30.13
CA GLY A 30 -14.72 6.26 28.67
C GLY A 30 -13.74 5.31 27.98
N THR A 31 -13.32 4.24 28.65
CA THR A 31 -12.36 3.23 28.17
C THR A 31 -13.07 1.94 27.77
N ILE A 32 -12.55 1.23 26.78
CA ILE A 32 -13.02 -0.12 26.42
C ILE A 32 -12.54 -1.10 27.49
N VAL A 33 -13.45 -1.75 28.19
CA VAL A 33 -13.16 -2.74 29.26
C VAL A 33 -13.51 -4.18 28.87
N SER A 34 -14.01 -4.36 27.65
CA SER A 34 -14.29 -5.65 27.01
C SER A 34 -14.27 -5.46 25.50
N LEU A 35 -13.57 -6.33 24.77
CA LEU A 35 -13.45 -6.36 23.31
C LEU A 35 -13.59 -7.81 22.85
N VAL A 36 -14.82 -8.22 22.59
CA VAL A 36 -15.21 -9.61 22.36
C VAL A 36 -15.33 -9.92 20.88
N ASP A 37 -14.63 -10.96 20.43
CA ASP A 37 -14.93 -11.63 19.16
C ASP A 37 -16.27 -12.37 19.30
N ALA A 38 -17.31 -11.91 18.61
CA ALA A 38 -18.67 -12.44 18.77
C ALA A 38 -18.80 -13.89 18.28
N ALA A 39 -17.88 -14.36 17.43
CA ALA A 39 -17.94 -15.70 16.85
C ALA A 39 -17.52 -16.79 17.84
N ASP A 40 -16.58 -16.50 18.75
CA ASP A 40 -16.07 -17.48 19.71
C ASP A 40 -16.06 -17.01 21.17
N GLY A 41 -16.51 -15.78 21.43
CA GLY A 41 -16.66 -15.22 22.77
C GLY A 41 -15.35 -14.79 23.43
N PHE A 42 -14.23 -14.81 22.73
CA PHE A 42 -12.94 -14.39 23.28
C PHE A 42 -12.91 -12.88 23.53
N ASP A 43 -12.61 -12.48 24.76
CA ASP A 43 -12.46 -11.08 25.17
C ASP A 43 -10.99 -10.68 25.20
N ALA A 44 -10.55 -9.85 24.25
CA ALA A 44 -9.17 -9.37 24.18
C ALA A 44 -8.76 -8.51 25.39
N CYS A 45 -9.71 -7.92 26.12
CA CYS A 45 -9.44 -7.21 27.37
C CYS A 45 -9.26 -8.14 28.57
N ARG A 46 -9.63 -9.42 28.45
CA ARG A 46 -9.56 -10.42 29.51
C ARG A 46 -8.99 -11.73 28.95
N PRO A 47 -7.69 -11.75 28.58
CA PRO A 47 -7.05 -13.00 28.22
C PRO A 47 -7.12 -13.98 29.41
N ASP A 48 -6.88 -15.25 29.16
CA ASP A 48 -7.03 -16.35 30.14
C ASP A 48 -6.21 -16.19 31.44
N GLU A 49 -5.34 -15.18 31.53
CA GLU A 49 -4.57 -14.81 32.72
C GLU A 49 -5.34 -13.75 33.56
N PRO A 50 -5.81 -14.08 34.78
CA PRO A 50 -6.64 -13.19 35.60
C PRO A 50 -6.03 -11.82 35.93
N ASP A 51 -4.69 -11.75 36.06
CA ASP A 51 -3.96 -10.52 36.37
C ASP A 51 -3.63 -9.68 35.12
N ALA A 52 -3.94 -10.20 33.92
CA ALA A 52 -3.66 -9.58 32.63
C ALA A 52 -4.86 -8.78 32.08
N ALA A 53 -5.79 -8.36 32.94
CA ALA A 53 -6.87 -7.47 32.53
C ALA A 53 -6.31 -6.22 31.84
N MET A 54 -6.74 -6.03 30.60
CA MET A 54 -6.35 -4.97 29.69
C MET A 54 -7.54 -4.02 29.46
N ILE A 55 -7.24 -2.79 29.04
CA ILE A 55 -8.24 -1.85 28.54
C ILE A 55 -7.87 -1.38 27.12
N GLY A 56 -8.88 -0.91 26.38
CA GLY A 56 -8.68 0.05 25.30
C GLY A 56 -8.80 1.48 25.83
N GLY A 57 -7.78 2.31 25.64
CA GLY A 57 -7.78 3.70 26.09
C GLY A 57 -6.91 4.62 25.25
N LEU A 58 -6.78 5.87 25.69
CA LEU A 58 -5.96 6.89 25.05
C LEU A 58 -4.78 7.29 25.91
N ARG A 59 -3.69 7.66 25.24
CA ARG A 59 -2.57 8.41 25.79
C ARG A 59 -2.25 9.59 24.88
N ILE A 60 -2.20 10.78 25.45
CA ILE A 60 -1.88 12.03 24.77
C ILE A 60 -0.57 12.55 25.33
N ALA A 61 0.45 12.73 24.47
CA ALA A 61 1.65 13.48 24.86
C ALA A 61 1.54 14.92 24.32
N ASP A 62 1.68 15.89 25.22
CA ASP A 62 1.80 17.32 24.91
C ASP A 62 3.29 17.66 24.83
N GLU A 63 3.80 17.86 23.62
CA GLU A 63 5.23 18.11 23.40
C GLU A 63 5.64 19.55 23.76
N LEU A 64 4.69 20.46 23.98
CA LEU A 64 4.99 21.81 24.46
C LEU A 64 5.34 21.80 25.94
N THR A 65 4.58 21.05 26.74
CA THR A 65 4.76 20.97 28.19
C THR A 65 5.61 19.77 28.64
N GLY A 66 5.83 18.81 27.75
CA GLY A 66 6.46 17.52 28.07
C GLY A 66 5.59 16.59 28.90
N GLN A 67 4.31 16.94 29.13
CA GLN A 67 3.39 16.15 29.94
C GLN A 67 2.70 15.06 29.11
N THR A 68 2.33 13.96 29.78
CA THR A 68 1.56 12.87 29.17
C THR A 68 0.33 12.58 29.99
N PHE A 69 -0.82 12.56 29.33
CA PHE A 69 -2.13 12.23 29.91
C PHE A 69 -2.56 10.86 29.40
N CYS A 70 -2.93 9.93 30.29
CA CYS A 70 -3.09 8.52 29.93
C CYS A 70 -4.24 7.89 30.72
N ASP A 71 -5.14 7.17 30.05
CA ASP A 71 -6.27 6.49 30.69
C ASP A 71 -5.85 5.42 31.73
N LEU A 72 -4.59 5.00 31.71
CA LEU A 72 -4.03 4.04 32.68
C LEU A 72 -3.56 4.68 33.99
N SER A 73 -3.26 5.98 34.01
CA SER A 73 -2.60 6.62 35.15
C SER A 73 -3.10 8.03 35.50
N ALA A 74 -3.71 8.75 34.57
CA ALA A 74 -4.24 10.08 34.78
C ALA A 74 -5.72 10.02 35.17
N ALA A 75 -6.12 10.90 36.09
CA ALA A 75 -7.52 11.16 36.36
C ALA A 75 -8.15 11.97 35.22
N SER A 76 -9.44 11.73 34.98
CA SER A 76 -10.21 12.46 33.97
C SER A 76 -11.68 12.49 34.32
N THR A 77 -12.37 13.54 33.91
CA THR A 77 -13.84 13.60 33.91
C THR A 77 -14.37 13.23 32.54
N VAL A 78 -15.41 12.38 32.49
CA VAL A 78 -16.07 11.93 31.26
C VAL A 78 -17.54 12.30 31.29
N THR A 79 -18.01 12.91 30.20
CA THR A 79 -19.42 13.26 29.99
C THR A 79 -19.92 12.60 28.71
N ALA A 80 -21.03 11.87 28.79
CA ALA A 80 -21.68 11.31 27.62
C ALA A 80 -22.37 12.42 26.82
N VAL A 81 -22.01 12.55 25.55
CA VAL A 81 -22.62 13.49 24.61
C VAL A 81 -23.75 12.80 23.84
N GLN A 82 -23.52 11.57 23.42
CA GLN A 82 -24.49 10.78 22.66
C GLN A 82 -24.29 9.29 22.93
N ALA A 83 -25.40 8.56 23.07
CA ALA A 83 -25.43 7.09 23.07
C ALA A 83 -26.69 6.67 22.29
N ALA A 84 -26.59 6.64 20.96
CA ALA A 84 -27.76 6.48 20.09
C ALA A 84 -27.34 5.95 18.70
N PRO A 85 -28.30 5.45 17.89
CA PRO A 85 -28.06 5.19 16.48
C PRO A 85 -27.61 6.45 15.74
N GLY A 86 -26.62 6.31 14.86
CA GLY A 86 -26.18 7.33 13.93
C GLY A 86 -27.05 7.41 12.68
N PRO A 87 -26.81 8.41 11.81
CA PRO A 87 -27.61 8.63 10.59
C PRO A 87 -27.57 7.47 9.57
N ASP A 88 -26.50 6.68 9.60
CA ASP A 88 -26.26 5.51 8.74
C ASP A 88 -26.74 4.19 9.38
N GLY A 89 -27.39 4.25 10.55
CA GLY A 89 -27.86 3.09 11.31
C GLY A 89 -26.80 2.42 12.19
N SER A 90 -25.52 2.84 12.10
CA SER A 90 -24.47 2.39 13.02
C SER A 90 -24.76 2.85 14.45
N GLN A 91 -24.23 2.17 15.47
CA GLN A 91 -24.45 2.55 16.87
C GLN A 91 -23.30 3.39 17.39
N HIS A 92 -23.60 4.55 17.98
CA HIS A 92 -22.59 5.53 18.41
C HIS A 92 -22.61 5.71 19.92
N VAL A 93 -21.42 5.76 20.51
CA VAL A 93 -21.18 6.33 21.84
C VAL A 93 -20.15 7.45 21.67
N VAL A 94 -20.55 8.69 21.95
CA VAL A 94 -19.72 9.88 21.86
C VAL A 94 -19.55 10.47 23.25
N LEU A 95 -18.30 10.67 23.66
CA LEU A 95 -17.93 11.13 24.99
C LEU A 95 -17.03 12.37 24.87
N ASP A 96 -17.24 13.35 25.74
CA ASP A 96 -16.26 14.41 25.98
C ASP A 96 -15.48 14.06 27.26
N LYS A 97 -14.16 14.01 27.12
CA LYS A 97 -13.20 13.68 28.18
C LYS A 97 -12.29 14.86 28.45
N GLN A 98 -12.12 15.18 29.73
CA GLN A 98 -11.19 16.19 30.21
C GLN A 98 -10.20 15.53 31.17
N PHE A 99 -8.93 15.41 30.78
CA PHE A 99 -7.88 14.97 31.69
C PHE A 99 -7.53 16.10 32.67
N ASP A 100 -7.26 15.73 33.92
CA ASP A 100 -6.90 16.70 34.95
C ASP A 100 -5.58 17.41 34.57
N GLY A 101 -5.62 18.74 34.51
CA GLY A 101 -4.48 19.57 34.14
C GLY A 101 -4.20 19.69 32.64
N ALA A 102 -4.91 18.97 31.77
CA ALA A 102 -4.73 19.10 30.32
C ALA A 102 -5.30 20.44 29.81
N PRO A 103 -4.56 21.19 28.97
CA PRO A 103 -5.03 22.46 28.38
C PRO A 103 -5.99 22.25 27.19
N PHE A 104 -6.47 21.03 27.01
CA PHE A 104 -7.34 20.60 25.91
C PHE A 104 -8.38 19.61 26.41
N SER A 105 -9.45 19.47 25.63
CA SER A 105 -10.45 18.43 25.80
C SER A 105 -10.32 17.39 24.69
N VAL A 106 -10.81 16.18 24.95
CA VAL A 106 -10.79 15.04 24.03
C VAL A 106 -12.21 14.58 23.78
N ARG A 107 -12.68 14.67 22.54
CA ARG A 107 -13.91 14.00 22.11
C ARG A 107 -13.58 12.61 21.59
N VAL A 108 -14.19 11.59 22.18
CA VAL A 108 -14.00 10.18 21.80
C VAL A 108 -15.28 9.65 21.21
N THR A 109 -15.21 9.15 19.98
CA THR A 109 -16.35 8.53 19.28
C THR A 109 -16.07 7.06 19.06
N TYR A 110 -16.94 6.21 19.62
CA TYR A 110 -17.03 4.79 19.34
C TYR A 110 -18.23 4.56 18.43
N ARG A 111 -17.97 4.33 17.13
CA ARG A 111 -19.01 4.02 16.15
C ARG A 111 -18.88 2.56 15.74
N LEU A 112 -19.86 1.74 16.13
CA LEU A 112 -19.90 0.35 15.71
C LEU A 112 -20.72 0.20 14.42
N GLU A 113 -20.01 -0.15 13.36
CA GLU A 113 -20.55 -0.42 12.03
C GLU A 113 -20.86 -1.92 11.88
N ALA A 114 -21.28 -2.36 10.68
CA ALA A 114 -21.65 -3.76 10.46
C ALA A 114 -20.51 -4.76 10.68
N GLU A 115 -19.27 -4.39 10.30
CA GLU A 115 -18.11 -5.29 10.26
C GLU A 115 -16.93 -4.83 11.14
N CYS A 116 -17.02 -3.63 11.74
CA CYS A 116 -15.91 -3.08 12.51
C CYS A 116 -16.36 -2.03 13.52
N LEU A 117 -15.48 -1.76 14.48
CA LEU A 117 -15.50 -0.58 15.33
C LEU A 117 -14.65 0.52 14.67
N PHE A 118 -15.22 1.71 14.53
CA PHE A 118 -14.51 2.95 14.22
C PHE A 118 -14.32 3.72 15.53
N TRP A 119 -13.07 3.85 16.00
CA TRP A 119 -12.70 4.55 17.22
C TRP A 119 -11.91 5.82 16.89
N LEU A 120 -12.49 6.97 17.17
CA LEU A 120 -11.94 8.29 16.84
C LEU A 120 -11.66 9.10 18.10
N ALA A 121 -10.53 9.80 18.11
CA ALA A 121 -10.18 10.81 19.09
C ALA A 121 -9.98 12.16 18.40
N GLU A 122 -10.67 13.19 18.89
CA GLU A 122 -10.52 14.58 18.46
C GLU A 122 -10.12 15.45 19.64
N LEU A 123 -8.93 16.05 19.56
CA LEU A 123 -8.43 16.99 20.58
C LEU A 123 -8.82 18.39 20.17
N SER A 124 -9.37 19.16 21.11
CA SER A 124 -9.70 20.57 20.91
C SER A 124 -9.11 21.40 22.04
N GLN A 125 -8.54 22.56 21.70
CA GLN A 125 -8.13 23.56 22.69
C GLN A 125 -8.91 24.87 22.46
N GLY A 126 -9.39 25.45 23.56
CA GLY A 126 -10.09 26.74 23.52
C GLY A 126 -9.13 27.92 23.55
N GLU A 127 -8.04 27.81 24.31
CA GLU A 127 -7.04 28.84 24.57
C GLU A 127 -5.64 28.23 24.73
N GLY A 128 -4.62 29.07 24.83
CA GLY A 128 -3.22 28.66 24.98
C GLY A 128 -2.45 28.59 23.66
N ASP A 129 -1.15 28.31 23.77
CA ASP A 129 -0.25 28.23 22.63
C ASP A 129 -0.54 27.00 21.76
N ASP A 130 -0.20 27.14 20.48
CA ASP A 130 -0.16 26.05 19.52
C ASP A 130 0.87 25.00 19.96
N ARG A 131 0.52 23.72 19.85
CA ARG A 131 1.35 22.63 20.37
C ARG A 131 1.33 21.39 19.48
N SER A 132 2.50 20.75 19.38
CA SER A 132 2.64 19.40 18.84
C SER A 132 2.05 18.43 19.86
N VAL A 133 1.16 17.56 19.39
CA VAL A 133 0.58 16.49 20.20
C VAL A 133 0.80 15.15 19.53
N ARG A 134 0.90 14.11 20.36
CA ARG A 134 0.87 12.72 19.93
C ARG A 134 -0.36 12.05 20.51
N ILE A 135 -1.20 11.48 19.65
CA ILE A 135 -2.39 10.72 20.07
C ILE A 135 -2.05 9.22 19.95
N VAL A 136 -2.11 8.50 21.06
CA VAL A 136 -1.80 7.07 21.12
C VAL A 136 -3.05 6.30 21.55
N PHE A 137 -3.50 5.39 20.70
CA PHE A 137 -4.48 4.38 21.06
C PHE A 137 -3.76 3.22 21.76
N ILE A 138 -4.19 2.92 22.97
CA ILE A 138 -3.79 1.74 23.73
C ILE A 138 -4.83 0.67 23.40
N VAL A 139 -4.40 -0.43 22.78
CA VAL A 139 -5.27 -1.49 22.28
C VAL A 139 -4.89 -2.81 22.97
N PRO A 140 -5.86 -3.61 23.43
CA PRO A 140 -5.58 -4.95 23.93
C PRO A 140 -4.89 -5.80 22.86
N GLN A 141 -3.89 -6.60 23.25
CA GLN A 141 -3.14 -7.46 22.33
C GLN A 141 -3.68 -8.91 22.39
N PRO A 142 -4.54 -9.34 21.44
CA PRO A 142 -5.25 -10.63 21.53
C PRO A 142 -4.38 -11.85 21.19
N SER A 143 -3.22 -11.64 20.57
CA SER A 143 -2.25 -12.69 20.22
C SER A 143 -0.86 -12.10 20.10
N ARG A 144 0.17 -12.93 20.26
CA ARG A 144 1.56 -12.57 19.98
C ARG A 144 1.91 -12.75 18.51
N ARG A 145 1.15 -13.52 17.72
CA ARG A 145 1.40 -13.64 16.29
C ARG A 145 0.70 -12.52 15.54
N LEU A 146 1.48 -11.71 14.84
CA LEU A 146 1.04 -10.54 14.10
C LEU A 146 1.38 -10.71 12.62
N TRP A 147 0.48 -10.25 11.76
CA TRP A 147 0.75 -10.05 10.35
C TRP A 147 0.60 -8.57 9.98
N ALA A 148 1.41 -8.09 9.04
CA ALA A 148 1.28 -6.80 8.41
C ALA A 148 1.67 -6.86 6.91
N PRO A 149 1.12 -6.01 6.02
CA PRO A 149 1.36 -6.01 4.59
C PRO A 149 2.71 -5.36 4.26
N MET A 150 3.79 -5.98 4.69
CA MET A 150 5.17 -5.57 4.48
C MET A 150 6.02 -6.78 4.10
N ALA A 151 7.32 -6.59 3.91
CA ALA A 151 8.21 -7.72 3.74
C ALA A 151 8.45 -8.46 5.05
N ASP A 152 8.71 -9.76 4.98
CA ASP A 152 8.71 -10.65 6.15
C ASP A 152 7.45 -10.43 7.01
N PRO A 153 6.26 -10.63 6.43
CA PRO A 153 5.02 -10.02 6.93
C PRO A 153 4.53 -10.57 8.27
N PHE A 154 5.05 -11.71 8.71
CA PHE A 154 4.67 -12.33 9.98
C PHE A 154 5.71 -12.06 11.06
N MET A 155 5.25 -11.75 12.26
CA MET A 155 6.08 -11.52 13.44
C MET A 155 5.48 -12.22 14.65
N ASP A 156 6.33 -12.79 15.49
CA ASP A 156 5.96 -13.23 16.83
C ASP A 156 6.44 -12.18 17.84
N LEU A 157 5.48 -11.43 18.39
CA LEU A 157 5.71 -10.38 19.37
C LEU A 157 6.22 -10.99 20.68
N GLN A 158 7.41 -10.58 21.08
CA GLN A 158 7.93 -10.84 22.41
C GLN A 158 7.78 -9.58 23.26
N PRO A 159 7.26 -9.67 24.49
CA PRO A 159 7.08 -8.51 25.38
C PRO A 159 8.37 -7.70 25.59
N GLU A 160 9.52 -8.38 25.62
CA GLU A 160 10.86 -7.83 25.82
C GLU A 160 11.52 -7.25 24.56
N GLN A 161 10.95 -7.46 23.36
CA GLN A 161 11.54 -6.98 22.11
C GLN A 161 10.70 -5.83 21.54
N PRO A 162 11.21 -4.58 21.53
CA PRO A 162 10.50 -3.48 20.89
C PRO A 162 10.29 -3.72 19.40
N ILE A 163 9.05 -3.51 18.98
CA ILE A 163 8.70 -3.44 17.56
C ILE A 163 8.12 -2.07 17.24
N VAL A 164 8.50 -1.56 16.07
CA VAL A 164 7.92 -0.35 15.49
C VAL A 164 7.68 -0.63 14.02
N ILE A 165 6.42 -0.57 13.62
CA ILE A 165 5.97 -0.64 12.23
C ILE A 165 5.43 0.75 11.87
N ARG A 166 5.78 1.28 10.71
CA ARG A 166 5.48 2.68 10.34
C ARG A 166 4.59 2.78 9.12
N HIS A 167 3.74 3.81 9.11
CA HIS A 167 2.92 4.22 7.97
C HIS A 167 2.93 5.75 7.80
N GLY A 168 2.80 6.24 6.57
CA GLY A 168 2.70 7.67 6.29
C GLY A 168 4.01 8.26 5.77
N LEU A 169 4.65 9.14 6.55
CA LEU A 169 5.90 9.81 6.18
C LEU A 169 6.96 8.77 5.75
N ALA A 170 7.27 8.73 4.45
CA ALA A 170 8.26 7.81 3.89
C ALA A 170 9.66 8.17 4.40
N HIS A 171 10.60 7.22 4.39
CA HIS A 171 12.01 7.53 4.65
C HIS A 171 12.68 7.81 3.31
N GLY A 172 13.45 8.89 3.22
CA GLY A 172 14.29 9.16 2.05
C GLY A 172 15.19 7.96 1.70
N ARG A 173 15.77 7.97 0.50
CA ARG A 173 16.52 6.85 -0.15
C ARG A 173 17.68 6.21 0.66
N ALA A 174 17.93 6.60 1.91
CA ALA A 174 19.18 6.37 2.63
C ALA A 174 19.08 5.59 3.96
N VAL A 175 17.99 4.89 4.31
CA VAL A 175 17.95 4.15 5.60
C VAL A 175 17.53 2.68 5.43
N ALA A 176 18.43 1.80 5.87
CA ALA A 176 18.34 0.34 5.88
C ALA A 176 17.19 -0.28 6.72
N SER A 177 16.23 0.49 7.22
CA SER A 177 15.13 0.01 8.08
C SER A 177 13.74 0.00 7.43
N GLN A 178 13.65 0.05 6.10
CA GLN A 178 12.35 0.03 5.39
C GLN A 178 11.60 -1.31 5.46
N ARG A 179 12.22 -2.38 6.01
CA ARG A 179 11.56 -3.68 6.22
C ARG A 179 10.27 -3.61 7.04
N ARG A 180 10.13 -2.59 7.90
CA ARG A 180 8.96 -2.41 8.79
C ARG A 180 8.10 -1.20 8.43
N ALA A 181 8.06 -0.82 7.16
CA ALA A 181 7.10 0.16 6.64
C ALA A 181 5.91 -0.58 6.02
N VAL A 182 4.68 -0.19 6.39
CA VAL A 182 3.45 -0.78 5.85
C VAL A 182 2.81 0.17 4.82
N PRO A 183 2.77 -0.20 3.53
CA PRO A 183 2.09 0.56 2.49
C PRO A 183 0.58 0.69 2.71
N VAL A 184 -0.04 -0.39 3.22
CA VAL A 184 -1.45 -0.43 3.64
C VAL A 184 -1.46 -0.49 5.16
N PRO A 185 -2.09 0.47 5.87
CA PRO A 185 -1.99 0.56 7.31
C PRO A 185 -2.98 -0.39 8.00
N LEU A 186 -2.73 -1.68 7.84
CA LEU A 186 -3.55 -2.79 8.31
C LEU A 186 -2.65 -3.82 8.98
N LEU A 187 -3.02 -4.26 10.17
CA LEU A 187 -2.35 -5.34 10.89
C LEU A 187 -3.41 -6.37 11.29
N SER A 188 -3.03 -7.64 11.41
CA SER A 188 -3.94 -8.69 11.86
C SER A 188 -3.26 -9.58 12.90
N PHE A 189 -3.83 -9.64 14.10
CA PHE A 189 -3.40 -10.56 15.14
C PHE A 189 -4.02 -11.92 14.90
N ILE A 190 -3.18 -12.95 14.85
CA ILE A 190 -3.59 -14.31 14.49
C ILE A 190 -3.64 -15.17 15.74
N ARG A 191 -4.84 -15.60 16.14
CA ARG A 191 -5.04 -16.52 17.26
C ARG A 191 -5.36 -17.90 16.70
N GLN A 192 -4.60 -18.91 17.15
CA GLN A 192 -4.98 -20.30 16.92
C GLN A 192 -6.17 -20.60 17.82
N LYS A 193 -7.26 -21.12 17.26
CA LYS A 193 -8.36 -21.64 18.07
C LYS A 193 -7.82 -22.82 18.88
N SER A 194 -8.01 -22.79 20.20
CA SER A 194 -7.75 -23.97 21.03
C SER A 194 -8.48 -25.16 20.42
N PRO A 195 -7.83 -26.31 20.21
CA PRO A 195 -8.51 -27.48 19.67
C PRO A 195 -9.59 -27.90 20.67
N SER A 196 -10.82 -27.46 20.44
CA SER A 196 -11.99 -28.05 21.07
C SER A 196 -11.98 -29.53 20.72
N ALA A 197 -12.15 -30.39 21.72
CA ALA A 197 -11.95 -31.84 21.68
C ALA A 197 -12.84 -32.63 20.69
N GLU A 198 -13.48 -31.98 19.73
CA GLU A 198 -14.18 -32.62 18.63
C GLU A 198 -13.17 -33.15 17.60
N LYS A 199 -12.79 -34.41 17.80
CA LYS A 199 -12.04 -35.22 16.84
C LYS A 199 -12.77 -35.25 15.50
N GLY A 200 -12.28 -34.50 14.51
CA GLY A 200 -12.76 -34.60 13.14
C GLY A 200 -12.65 -33.32 12.29
N ALA A 201 -12.49 -32.14 12.90
CA ALA A 201 -12.29 -30.91 12.14
C ALA A 201 -10.83 -30.79 11.68
N SER A 202 -10.57 -31.13 10.42
CA SER A 202 -9.30 -30.80 9.76
C SER A 202 -9.24 -29.31 9.43
N SER A 203 -8.06 -28.72 9.64
CA SER A 203 -7.65 -27.32 9.44
C SER A 203 -7.73 -26.43 10.69
N LEU A 204 -6.59 -25.81 10.99
CA LEU A 204 -6.40 -24.82 12.04
C LEU A 204 -7.32 -23.63 11.77
N ALA A 205 -8.54 -23.64 12.29
CA ALA A 205 -9.41 -22.48 12.20
C ALA A 205 -8.75 -21.33 12.97
N HIS A 206 -8.21 -20.35 12.26
CA HIS A 206 -7.66 -19.14 12.85
C HIS A 206 -8.78 -18.12 13.07
N ARG A 207 -8.81 -17.53 14.26
CA ARG A 207 -9.58 -16.31 14.52
C ARG A 207 -8.62 -15.15 14.64
N CYS A 208 -8.98 -14.02 14.07
CA CYS A 208 -8.08 -12.88 14.00
C CYS A 208 -8.79 -11.58 14.38
N LEU A 209 -7.97 -10.64 14.87
CA LEU A 209 -8.40 -9.27 15.12
C LEU A 209 -7.52 -8.33 14.28
N ALA A 210 -8.14 -7.63 13.34
CA ALA A 210 -7.50 -6.64 12.51
C ALA A 210 -7.52 -5.26 13.19
N LEU A 211 -6.38 -4.55 13.12
CA LEU A 211 -6.26 -3.14 13.42
C LEU A 211 -5.91 -2.40 12.14
N ALA A 212 -6.63 -1.33 11.81
CA ALA A 212 -6.33 -0.54 10.63
C ALA A 212 -6.52 0.96 10.85
N LEU A 213 -5.94 1.77 9.98
CA LEU A 213 -6.21 3.21 9.98
C LEU A 213 -7.37 3.54 9.04
N PRO A 214 -8.31 4.40 9.44
CA PRO A 214 -9.31 4.94 8.54
C PRO A 214 -8.68 5.93 7.56
N VAL A 215 -8.85 5.69 6.25
CA VAL A 215 -8.20 6.49 5.19
C VAL A 215 -8.75 7.93 5.16
N GLU A 216 -9.98 8.12 5.65
CA GLU A 216 -10.63 9.42 5.80
C GLU A 216 -10.09 10.28 6.95
N VAL A 217 -9.24 9.72 7.84
CA VAL A 217 -8.56 10.49 8.90
C VAL A 217 -7.14 10.80 8.43
N PRO A 218 -6.84 12.06 8.07
CA PRO A 218 -5.49 12.45 7.69
C PRO A 218 -4.49 12.09 8.79
N ASN A 219 -3.36 11.54 8.39
CA ASN A 219 -2.25 11.24 9.27
C ASN A 219 -0.97 11.83 8.69
N VAL A 220 0.06 12.08 9.50
CA VAL A 220 1.40 12.47 9.01
C VAL A 220 2.29 11.25 9.06
N LEU A 221 2.55 10.76 10.27
CA LEU A 221 3.25 9.52 10.59
C LEU A 221 2.42 8.74 11.60
N VAL A 222 2.27 7.44 11.36
CA VAL A 222 1.68 6.51 12.35
C VAL A 222 2.66 5.40 12.65
N ARG A 223 2.81 5.09 13.94
CA ARG A 223 3.61 3.97 14.44
C ARG A 223 2.72 2.95 15.11
N PHE A 224 2.84 1.69 14.71
CA PHE A 224 2.29 0.54 15.42
C PHE A 224 3.41 -0.08 16.25
N MET A 225 3.18 -0.20 17.56
CA MET A 225 4.23 -0.55 18.51
C MET A 225 3.70 -1.53 19.56
N ASN A 226 4.56 -2.41 20.06
CA ASN A 226 4.30 -3.07 21.33
C ASN A 226 4.81 -2.21 22.49
N ASN A 227 4.77 -2.75 23.70
CA ASN A 227 5.01 -1.97 24.92
C ASN A 227 6.38 -1.38 25.11
N ALA A 228 7.43 -1.99 24.56
CA ALA A 228 8.75 -1.46 24.72
C ALA A 228 8.80 -0.16 23.92
N ASP A 229 8.52 0.95 24.61
CA ASP A 229 8.98 2.24 24.15
C ASP A 229 10.52 2.24 24.16
N GLU A 230 11.13 3.29 23.62
CA GLU A 230 12.59 3.39 23.49
C GLU A 230 13.34 3.39 24.84
N THR A 231 12.62 3.44 25.97
CA THR A 231 13.17 3.58 27.33
C THR A 231 12.87 2.42 28.27
N HIS A 232 12.10 1.41 27.85
CA HIS A 232 11.63 0.34 28.74
C HIS A 232 12.18 -1.05 28.43
N LEU A 233 12.57 -1.76 29.49
CA LEU A 233 12.97 -3.18 29.49
C LEU A 233 11.88 -4.00 30.16
N ASN A 234 11.16 -4.83 29.41
CA ASN A 234 10.28 -5.84 30.00
C ASN A 234 11.12 -7.04 30.46
N LEU A 235 11.07 -7.35 31.76
CA LEU A 235 11.75 -8.51 32.34
C LEU A 235 10.70 -9.57 32.68
N ARG A 236 10.61 -10.63 31.88
CA ARG A 236 9.60 -11.70 31.96
C ARG A 236 9.35 -12.29 33.36
N ASN A 237 10.31 -12.19 34.27
CA ASN A 237 10.23 -12.66 35.66
C ASN A 237 9.92 -11.57 36.69
N SER A 238 9.64 -10.32 36.28
CA SER A 238 9.14 -9.27 37.16
C SER A 238 7.64 -9.47 37.40
N LEU A 239 7.25 -9.60 38.67
CA LEU A 239 5.87 -9.81 39.10
C LEU A 239 5.04 -8.51 39.17
N THR A 240 5.65 -7.35 38.89
CA THR A 240 4.98 -6.05 39.00
C THR A 240 5.37 -5.15 37.84
N TYR A 241 4.44 -4.98 36.91
CA TYR A 241 4.48 -3.93 35.89
C TYR A 241 3.53 -2.83 36.30
N ALA A 242 3.97 -1.58 36.15
CA ALA A 242 3.02 -0.47 36.18
C ALA A 242 1.95 -0.71 35.09
N PRO A 243 0.68 -0.30 35.29
CA PRO A 243 -0.38 -0.57 34.33
C PRO A 243 -0.03 -0.18 32.89
N ASP A 244 0.77 0.86 32.69
CA ASP A 244 1.24 1.38 31.40
C ASP A 244 2.43 0.63 30.78
N GLN A 245 2.96 -0.37 31.49
CA GLN A 245 4.03 -1.29 31.05
C GLN A 245 3.50 -2.70 30.68
N ARG A 246 2.23 -3.01 30.98
CA ARG A 246 1.56 -4.29 30.65
C ARG A 246 1.35 -4.48 29.15
N GLU A 247 1.32 -5.72 28.64
CA GLU A 247 1.22 -6.18 27.22
C GLU A 247 0.14 -5.51 26.33
N TYR A 248 0.27 -4.21 26.05
CA TYR A 248 -0.56 -3.47 25.10
C TYR A 248 0.08 -3.35 23.73
N PHE A 249 -0.78 -3.26 22.74
CA PHE A 249 -0.41 -2.75 21.42
C PHE A 249 -0.78 -1.26 21.33
N LYS A 250 0.07 -0.48 20.67
CA LYS A 250 -0.04 0.98 20.60
C LYS A 250 -0.15 1.41 19.14
N VAL A 251 -1.13 2.24 18.83
CA VAL A 251 -1.25 2.94 17.53
C VAL A 251 -1.03 4.43 17.77
N CYS A 252 0.11 4.93 17.35
CA CYS A 252 0.63 6.25 17.69
C CYS A 252 0.61 7.17 16.48
N TYR A 253 -0.20 8.22 16.54
CA TYR A 253 -0.21 9.30 15.56
C TYR A 253 0.76 10.40 16.00
N ASP A 254 1.79 10.63 15.20
CA ASP A 254 2.84 11.62 15.45
C ASP A 254 2.67 12.88 14.59
N PHE A 255 3.32 13.96 15.03
CA PHE A 255 3.40 15.25 14.32
C PHE A 255 2.05 15.93 14.08
N LEU A 256 1.09 15.75 14.99
CA LEU A 256 -0.20 16.44 14.92
C LEU A 256 -0.12 17.81 15.59
N GLY A 257 -0.66 18.84 14.95
CA GLY A 257 -0.82 20.17 15.53
C GLY A 257 -2.18 20.33 16.20
N LEU A 258 -2.17 20.76 17.46
CA LEU A 258 -3.36 21.18 18.17
C LEU A 258 -3.38 22.70 18.29
N ARG A 259 -4.44 23.32 17.76
CA ARG A 259 -4.56 24.79 17.65
C ARG A 259 -5.99 25.25 17.91
N ARG A 260 -6.16 26.53 18.21
CA ARG A 260 -7.50 27.09 18.44
C ARG A 260 -8.38 26.95 17.18
N GLY A 261 -9.54 26.31 17.34
CA GLY A 261 -10.49 26.09 16.25
C GLY A 261 -10.06 25.08 15.19
N ARG A 262 -8.91 24.41 15.37
CA ARG A 262 -8.42 23.35 14.47
C ARG A 262 -8.11 22.10 15.31
N PRO A 263 -9.06 21.17 15.42
CA PRO A 263 -8.87 19.98 16.24
C PRO A 263 -7.84 19.02 15.62
N ALA A 264 -7.02 18.40 16.47
CA ALA A 264 -6.16 17.29 16.05
C ALA A 264 -6.96 15.98 16.09
N ARG A 265 -6.86 15.17 15.04
CA ARG A 265 -7.68 13.96 14.87
C ARG A 265 -6.81 12.73 14.65
N ALA A 266 -7.24 11.61 15.24
CA ALA A 266 -6.65 10.30 15.02
C ALA A 266 -7.72 9.22 15.16
N GLY A 267 -7.59 8.10 14.43
CA GLY A 267 -8.60 7.05 14.46
C GLY A 267 -8.05 5.65 14.25
N VAL A 268 -8.75 4.65 14.76
CA VAL A 268 -8.42 3.23 14.57
C VAL A 268 -9.69 2.46 14.22
N LEU A 269 -9.56 1.55 13.26
CA LEU A 269 -10.55 0.55 12.96
C LEU A 269 -10.17 -0.77 13.63
N ILE A 270 -11.16 -1.45 14.19
CA ILE A 270 -10.99 -2.79 14.77
C ILE A 270 -12.04 -3.73 14.18
N SER A 271 -11.60 -4.87 13.62
CA SER A 271 -12.51 -5.86 13.03
C SER A 271 -12.08 -7.27 13.41
N ALA A 272 -13.03 -8.12 13.81
CA ALA A 272 -12.79 -9.55 14.01
C ALA A 272 -13.15 -10.32 12.74
N HIS A 273 -12.32 -11.29 12.34
CA HIS A 273 -12.51 -12.03 11.10
C HIS A 273 -12.01 -13.48 11.18
N ASP A 274 -12.51 -14.30 10.25
CA ASP A 274 -12.04 -15.66 10.02
C ASP A 274 -10.75 -15.70 9.20
N GLY A 275 -9.98 -16.76 9.39
CA GLY A 275 -8.78 -17.06 8.62
C GLY A 275 -7.63 -16.10 8.90
N GLN A 276 -6.50 -16.34 8.24
CA GLN A 276 -5.32 -15.49 8.38
C GLN A 276 -5.52 -14.10 7.73
N TRP A 277 -4.43 -13.44 7.38
CA TRP A 277 -4.36 -12.06 6.93
C TRP A 277 -5.15 -11.69 5.65
N ARG A 278 -5.48 -12.65 4.78
CA ARG A 278 -6.17 -12.36 3.51
C ARG A 278 -7.57 -11.79 3.73
N ALA A 279 -8.29 -12.30 4.72
CA ALA A 279 -9.62 -11.80 5.08
C ALA A 279 -9.57 -10.35 5.58
N ALA A 280 -8.53 -9.99 6.36
CA ALA A 280 -8.30 -8.61 6.78
C ALA A 280 -8.09 -7.68 5.58
N LEU A 281 -7.28 -8.10 4.60
CA LEU A 281 -7.07 -7.35 3.37
C LEU A 281 -8.34 -7.25 2.53
N ALA A 282 -9.12 -8.33 2.42
CA ALA A 282 -10.41 -8.31 1.72
C ALA A 282 -11.35 -7.28 2.33
N TRP A 283 -11.51 -7.32 3.65
CA TRP A 283 -12.32 -6.36 4.40
C TRP A 283 -11.86 -4.92 4.15
N TYR A 284 -10.57 -4.64 4.31
CA TYR A 284 -10.04 -3.29 4.13
C TYR A 284 -10.18 -2.80 2.69
N ALA A 285 -9.91 -3.65 1.70
CA ALA A 285 -10.04 -3.31 0.29
C ALA A 285 -11.49 -3.11 -0.15
N ASN A 286 -12.44 -3.88 0.42
CA ASN A 286 -13.87 -3.72 0.19
C ASN A 286 -14.42 -2.43 0.83
N ARG A 287 -13.88 -2.04 1.99
CA ARG A 287 -14.21 -0.76 2.63
C ARG A 287 -13.70 0.44 1.82
N TYR A 288 -12.51 0.30 1.22
CA TYR A 288 -11.80 1.39 0.53
C TYR A 288 -11.58 1.12 -0.96
N PRO A 289 -12.62 0.79 -1.75
CA PRO A 289 -12.45 0.30 -3.11
C PRO A 289 -11.76 1.32 -4.02
N ARG A 290 -11.99 2.64 -3.78
CA ARG A 290 -11.35 3.74 -4.53
C ARG A 290 -9.81 3.66 -4.54
N TYR A 291 -9.21 3.09 -3.50
CA TYR A 291 -7.75 3.05 -3.34
C TYR A 291 -7.14 1.76 -3.91
N PHE A 292 -7.93 0.70 -4.12
CA PHE A 292 -7.46 -0.59 -4.61
C PHE A 292 -7.93 -0.93 -6.02
N GLN A 293 -9.10 -0.46 -6.45
CA GLN A 293 -9.64 -0.78 -7.77
C GLN A 293 -9.07 0.19 -8.81
N PRO A 294 -8.50 -0.31 -9.92
CA PRO A 294 -8.16 0.54 -11.06
C PRO A 294 -9.39 0.82 -11.93
N ASP A 295 -9.31 1.82 -12.79
CA ASP A 295 -10.19 1.93 -13.96
C ASP A 295 -10.03 0.65 -14.82
N PRO A 296 -11.11 -0.08 -15.15
CA PRO A 296 -11.02 -1.35 -15.88
C PRO A 296 -10.31 -1.24 -17.24
N ARG A 297 -10.27 -0.06 -17.86
CA ARG A 297 -9.58 0.15 -19.14
C ARG A 297 -8.06 0.00 -19.04
N ILE A 298 -7.48 0.09 -17.84
CA ILE A 298 -6.04 -0.13 -17.66
C ILE A 298 -5.60 -1.52 -18.11
N ARG A 299 -6.50 -2.50 -18.16
CA ARG A 299 -6.19 -3.86 -18.63
C ARG A 299 -5.70 -3.87 -20.08
N GLU A 300 -6.03 -2.87 -20.90
CA GLU A 300 -5.50 -2.75 -22.27
C GLU A 300 -4.02 -2.32 -22.31
N HIS A 301 -3.50 -1.77 -21.20
CA HIS A 301 -2.15 -1.22 -21.08
C HIS A 301 -1.20 -2.24 -20.44
N GLU A 302 -1.72 -3.28 -19.79
CA GLU A 302 -0.92 -4.27 -19.07
C GLU A 302 0.01 -5.06 -19.99
N GLY A 303 1.27 -5.10 -19.59
CA GLY A 303 2.34 -5.79 -20.29
C GLY A 303 3.69 -5.20 -19.93
N VAL A 304 4.68 -5.50 -20.76
CA VAL A 304 6.06 -5.04 -20.53
C VAL A 304 6.11 -3.52 -20.67
N TYR A 305 6.78 -2.87 -19.72
CA TYR A 305 6.99 -1.42 -19.71
C TYR A 305 8.16 -1.01 -20.61
N HIS A 306 8.11 0.17 -21.22
CA HIS A 306 9.25 0.75 -21.90
C HIS A 306 9.44 2.25 -21.56
N GLY A 307 10.66 2.65 -21.23
CA GLY A 307 11.02 4.07 -21.09
C GLY A 307 11.27 4.70 -22.46
N GLY A 308 10.35 5.56 -22.90
CA GLY A 308 10.38 6.26 -24.18
C GLY A 308 10.77 7.74 -24.05
N ARG A 309 11.08 8.34 -25.20
CA ARG A 309 11.37 9.77 -25.39
C ARG A 309 10.99 10.17 -26.82
N PRO A 310 10.81 11.47 -27.12
CA PRO A 310 10.67 11.94 -28.50
C PRO A 310 11.81 11.39 -29.37
N ASP A 311 11.47 10.67 -30.44
CA ASP A 311 12.43 9.95 -31.29
C ASP A 311 12.63 10.71 -32.61
N PRO A 312 13.81 11.36 -32.82
CA PRO A 312 14.06 12.18 -34.01
C PRO A 312 14.37 11.35 -35.25
N ASP A 313 14.55 10.04 -35.12
CA ASP A 313 14.90 9.16 -36.24
C ASP A 313 13.77 9.08 -37.28
N ASP A 314 14.04 8.48 -38.44
CA ASP A 314 13.07 8.34 -39.53
C ASP A 314 11.83 7.51 -39.12
N GLU A 315 10.65 7.79 -39.69
CA GLU A 315 9.40 7.11 -39.30
C GLU A 315 9.47 5.61 -39.51
N ALA A 316 10.09 5.15 -40.60
CA ALA A 316 10.20 3.72 -40.89
C ALA A 316 11.05 3.01 -39.83
N GLU A 317 12.16 3.62 -39.41
CA GLU A 317 13.02 3.09 -38.36
C GLU A 317 12.29 3.05 -37.01
N VAL A 318 11.59 4.13 -36.65
CA VAL A 318 10.81 4.19 -35.41
C VAL A 318 9.70 3.13 -35.42
N ARG A 319 8.96 2.96 -36.52
CA ARG A 319 7.96 1.89 -36.66
C ARG A 319 8.57 0.52 -36.45
N GLN A 320 9.72 0.24 -37.04
CA GLN A 320 10.42 -1.04 -36.88
C GLN A 320 10.81 -1.27 -35.41
N LYS A 321 11.36 -0.25 -34.74
CA LYS A 321 11.69 -0.32 -33.30
C LYS A 321 10.46 -0.61 -32.44
N MET A 322 9.34 0.08 -32.69
CA MET A 322 8.11 -0.11 -31.91
C MET A 322 7.46 -1.47 -32.17
N LYS A 323 7.46 -1.94 -33.43
CA LYS A 323 7.01 -3.29 -33.77
C LYS A 323 7.82 -4.35 -33.02
N ALA A 324 9.15 -4.26 -33.04
CA ALA A 324 10.03 -5.18 -32.32
C ALA A 324 9.79 -5.15 -30.81
N ARG A 325 9.49 -3.99 -30.23
CA ARG A 325 9.09 -3.87 -28.82
C ARG A 325 7.75 -4.56 -28.55
N HIS A 326 6.75 -4.32 -29.39
CA HIS A 326 5.44 -4.95 -29.25
C HIS A 326 5.53 -6.48 -29.30
N GLU A 327 6.36 -7.02 -30.20
CA GLU A 327 6.63 -8.47 -30.32
C GLU A 327 7.25 -9.05 -29.04
N ARG A 328 8.08 -8.28 -28.32
CA ARG A 328 8.61 -8.64 -26.99
C ARG A 328 7.61 -8.47 -25.84
N GLY A 329 6.36 -8.11 -26.14
CA GLY A 329 5.32 -7.95 -25.13
C GLY A 329 5.21 -6.54 -24.53
N VAL A 330 5.91 -5.55 -25.10
CA VAL A 330 5.72 -4.14 -24.68
C VAL A 330 4.30 -3.71 -25.02
N ARG A 331 3.60 -3.18 -24.02
CA ARG A 331 2.20 -2.73 -24.16
C ARG A 331 1.98 -1.29 -23.77
N TRP A 332 2.89 -0.71 -23.02
CA TRP A 332 2.86 0.70 -22.70
C TRP A 332 4.26 1.27 -22.55
N ALA A 333 4.36 2.58 -22.78
CA ALA A 333 5.59 3.32 -22.63
C ALA A 333 5.36 4.63 -21.88
N GLU A 334 6.29 4.97 -20.99
CA GLU A 334 6.40 6.31 -20.44
C GLU A 334 7.08 7.22 -21.45
N LEU A 335 6.43 8.33 -21.83
CA LEU A 335 7.04 9.34 -22.70
C LEU A 335 7.68 10.44 -21.86
N HIS A 336 8.94 10.22 -21.49
CA HIS A 336 9.76 11.20 -20.78
C HIS A 336 10.40 12.20 -21.76
N CYS A 337 11.02 13.27 -21.24
CA CYS A 337 11.83 14.25 -21.98
C CYS A 337 11.07 15.02 -23.08
N HIS A 338 9.73 15.09 -23.04
CA HIS A 338 8.93 15.91 -23.95
C HIS A 338 8.83 17.39 -23.52
N PHE A 339 9.59 17.80 -22.51
CA PHE A 339 9.51 19.10 -21.85
C PHE A 339 10.91 19.72 -21.68
N PRO A 340 11.04 21.05 -21.56
CA PRO A 340 12.33 21.72 -21.44
C PRO A 340 13.05 21.43 -20.10
N HIS A 341 12.35 21.53 -18.97
CA HIS A 341 12.90 21.27 -17.63
C HIS A 341 11.77 21.02 -16.62
N TYR A 342 12.09 20.50 -15.44
CA TYR A 342 11.11 20.28 -14.38
C TYR A 342 10.42 21.59 -13.95
N GLY A 343 9.11 21.52 -13.71
CA GLY A 343 8.25 22.67 -13.45
C GLY A 343 7.67 23.35 -14.70
N LEU A 344 8.06 22.96 -15.92
CA LEU A 344 7.47 23.47 -17.17
C LEU A 344 7.27 22.33 -18.18
N TYR A 345 6.05 21.78 -18.25
CA TYR A 345 5.76 20.58 -19.04
C TYR A 345 5.24 20.85 -20.45
N VAL A 346 4.72 22.06 -20.69
CA VAL A 346 4.35 22.56 -22.00
C VAL A 346 5.07 23.88 -22.23
N ASN A 347 6.02 23.88 -23.17
CA ASN A 347 6.88 25.03 -23.42
C ASN A 347 6.10 26.16 -24.14
N PRO A 348 6.12 27.42 -23.69
CA PRO A 348 5.38 28.48 -24.39
C PRO A 348 5.87 28.74 -25.83
N THR A 349 7.03 28.21 -26.22
CA THR A 349 7.64 28.40 -27.55
C THR A 349 8.14 27.08 -28.14
N GLU A 350 8.43 27.05 -29.43
CA GLU A 350 9.09 25.93 -30.09
C GLU A 350 10.16 26.42 -31.09
N PRO A 351 11.22 25.63 -31.36
CA PRO A 351 11.58 24.37 -30.69
C PRO A 351 12.19 24.59 -29.29
N TRP A 352 12.38 23.51 -28.54
CA TRP A 352 13.16 23.53 -27.29
C TRP A 352 14.15 22.36 -27.24
N THR A 353 15.15 22.47 -26.38
CA THR A 353 16.04 21.35 -26.03
C THR A 353 15.87 21.09 -24.55
N GLY A 354 15.49 19.85 -24.21
CA GLY A 354 15.25 19.47 -22.82
C GLY A 354 16.54 19.25 -22.04
N GLU A 355 16.53 19.54 -20.74
CA GLU A 355 17.69 19.30 -19.86
C GLU A 355 18.18 17.84 -19.86
N HIS A 356 17.29 16.90 -20.20
CA HIS A 356 17.58 15.46 -20.24
C HIS A 356 17.61 14.88 -21.66
N SER A 357 17.71 15.74 -22.66
CA SER A 357 17.75 15.33 -24.06
C SER A 357 18.57 16.28 -24.90
N GLU A 358 19.49 15.73 -25.68
CA GLU A 358 20.21 16.48 -26.72
C GLU A 358 19.34 16.73 -27.96
N VAL A 359 18.14 16.15 -27.99
CA VAL A 359 17.22 16.25 -29.14
C VAL A 359 16.49 17.58 -29.10
N GLN A 360 16.63 18.36 -30.18
CA GLN A 360 15.77 19.50 -30.44
C GLN A 360 14.33 19.00 -30.65
N THR A 361 13.43 19.41 -29.78
CA THR A 361 12.07 18.90 -29.68
C THR A 361 11.06 19.96 -30.12
N THR A 362 10.03 19.52 -30.83
CA THR A 362 8.86 20.31 -31.23
C THR A 362 7.58 19.58 -30.79
N TYR A 363 6.46 20.28 -30.80
CA TYR A 363 5.18 19.65 -30.52
C TYR A 363 4.84 18.53 -31.50
N ASP A 364 5.16 18.72 -32.77
CA ASP A 364 4.90 17.73 -33.80
C ASP A 364 5.78 16.49 -33.66
N LEU A 365 7.03 16.63 -33.20
CA LEU A 365 7.88 15.47 -32.89
C LEU A 365 7.27 14.62 -31.78
N VAL A 366 6.74 15.25 -30.72
CA VAL A 366 6.09 14.54 -29.61
C VAL A 366 4.82 13.85 -30.09
N ARG A 367 3.94 14.54 -30.81
CA ARG A 367 2.69 13.97 -31.37
C ARG A 367 2.98 12.82 -32.34
N ARG A 368 3.96 12.98 -33.22
CA ARG A 368 4.43 11.94 -34.14
C ARG A 368 4.90 10.72 -33.36
N THR A 369 5.72 10.92 -32.33
CA THR A 369 6.19 9.82 -31.47
C THR A 369 5.01 9.08 -30.85
N ILE A 370 4.06 9.79 -30.23
CA ILE A 370 2.84 9.19 -29.64
C ILE A 370 2.10 8.32 -30.67
N ARG A 371 1.83 8.88 -31.86
CA ARG A 371 1.15 8.17 -32.95
C ARG A 371 1.88 6.88 -33.34
N LEU A 372 3.21 6.92 -33.48
CA LEU A 372 4.00 5.75 -33.90
C LEU A 372 4.02 4.63 -32.85
N TYR A 373 4.00 4.95 -31.55
CA TYR A 373 3.79 3.96 -30.49
C TYR A 373 2.40 3.30 -30.61
N GLN A 374 1.37 4.12 -30.83
CA GLN A 374 -0.01 3.65 -30.93
C GLN A 374 -0.27 2.80 -32.19
N GLU A 375 0.33 3.17 -33.33
CA GLU A 375 0.31 2.37 -34.56
C GLU A 375 0.88 0.95 -34.33
N ALA A 376 1.84 0.81 -33.42
CA ALA A 376 2.40 -0.47 -33.01
C ALA A 376 1.61 -1.17 -31.88
N GLY A 377 0.49 -0.61 -31.43
CA GLY A 377 -0.32 -1.15 -30.33
C GLY A 377 0.33 -0.99 -28.95
N ILE A 378 1.16 0.04 -28.76
CA ILE A 378 1.75 0.40 -27.47
C ILE A 378 1.10 1.69 -26.97
N LYS A 379 0.53 1.64 -25.76
CA LYS A 379 -0.09 2.80 -25.09
C LYS A 379 0.96 3.79 -24.62
N VAL A 380 0.66 5.08 -24.64
CA VAL A 380 1.61 6.13 -24.23
C VAL A 380 1.15 6.84 -22.97
N HIS A 381 1.97 6.73 -21.93
CA HIS A 381 1.79 7.40 -20.66
C HIS A 381 2.71 8.63 -20.63
N THR A 382 2.16 9.83 -20.80
CA THR A 382 2.99 11.04 -20.88
C THR A 382 3.45 11.46 -19.49
N TYR A 383 4.76 11.71 -19.36
CA TYR A 383 5.38 12.04 -18.07
C TYR A 383 4.80 13.31 -17.45
N TYR A 384 4.70 13.33 -16.12
CA TYR A 384 4.38 14.51 -15.35
C TYR A 384 5.04 14.40 -13.97
N ASN A 385 5.32 15.54 -13.34
CA ASN A 385 5.83 15.64 -11.96
C ASN A 385 5.40 17.02 -11.41
N ILE A 386 5.22 17.15 -10.10
CA ILE A 386 4.72 18.37 -9.45
C ILE A 386 5.54 18.78 -8.24
N ILE A 387 6.65 18.12 -7.95
CA ILE A 387 7.46 18.46 -6.76
C ILE A 387 8.87 18.88 -7.11
N ASP A 388 9.34 18.63 -8.33
CA ASP A 388 10.62 19.13 -8.81
C ASP A 388 10.39 20.41 -9.63
N GLY A 389 11.03 21.51 -9.22
CA GLY A 389 11.08 22.76 -9.98
C GLY A 389 12.53 23.17 -10.22
N GLN A 390 12.94 23.31 -11.48
CA GLN A 390 14.31 23.72 -11.83
C GLN A 390 14.68 25.02 -11.09
N CYS A 391 15.84 25.04 -10.42
CA CYS A 391 16.17 26.07 -9.41
C CYS A 391 15.97 27.50 -9.93
N GLN A 392 16.53 27.84 -11.09
CA GLN A 392 16.45 29.19 -11.65
C GLN A 392 15.01 29.57 -12.00
N TYR A 393 14.28 28.66 -12.64
CA TYR A 393 12.88 28.87 -12.98
C TYR A 393 12.00 29.03 -11.73
N ALA A 394 12.12 28.10 -10.77
CA ALA A 394 11.35 28.10 -9.53
C ALA A 394 11.62 29.35 -8.68
N GLU A 395 12.88 29.77 -8.53
CA GLU A 395 13.24 30.98 -7.79
C GLU A 395 12.68 32.25 -8.42
N SER A 396 12.60 32.29 -9.75
CA SER A 396 12.10 33.48 -10.47
C SER A 396 10.58 33.54 -10.50
N GLN A 397 9.90 32.40 -10.66
CA GLN A 397 8.46 32.36 -10.91
C GLN A 397 7.62 32.02 -9.68
N PHE A 398 8.18 31.21 -8.76
CA PHE A 398 7.44 30.63 -7.63
C PHE A 398 8.24 30.60 -6.33
N PRO A 399 8.97 31.67 -5.95
CA PRO A 399 9.86 31.63 -4.78
C PRO A 399 9.13 31.28 -3.48
N GLU A 400 7.88 31.71 -3.34
CA GLU A 400 7.01 31.40 -2.19
C GLU A 400 6.58 29.94 -2.12
N SER A 401 6.63 29.18 -3.21
CA SER A 401 6.21 27.77 -3.23
C SER A 401 7.38 26.80 -2.97
N ILE A 402 8.60 27.31 -2.80
CA ILE A 402 9.79 26.50 -2.55
C ILE A 402 9.73 25.97 -1.11
N VAL A 403 9.90 24.66 -0.96
CA VAL A 403 9.94 24.01 0.35
C VAL A 403 11.19 24.42 1.12
N VAL A 404 11.00 24.72 2.40
CA VAL A 404 12.11 24.99 3.32
C VAL A 404 12.11 24.04 4.52
N ASP A 405 13.30 23.73 5.02
CA ASP A 405 13.47 22.96 6.25
C ASP A 405 13.17 23.81 7.50
N GLU A 406 13.30 23.22 8.69
CA GLU A 406 13.03 23.92 9.96
C GLU A 406 13.93 25.16 10.18
N ARG A 407 15.08 25.23 9.51
CA ARG A 407 16.03 26.36 9.56
C ARG A 407 15.76 27.41 8.50
N GLY A 408 14.72 27.22 7.67
CA GLY A 408 14.39 28.10 6.55
C GLY A 408 15.28 27.89 5.33
N GLN A 409 16.05 26.80 5.27
CA GLN A 409 16.90 26.49 4.11
C GLN A 409 16.08 25.75 3.05
N ARG A 410 16.25 26.16 1.78
CA ARG A 410 15.59 25.51 0.64
C ARG A 410 16.01 24.05 0.55
N VAL A 411 15.03 23.17 0.35
CA VAL A 411 15.27 21.73 0.26
C VAL A 411 15.60 21.36 -1.19
N PRO A 412 16.82 20.85 -1.49
CA PRO A 412 17.17 20.42 -2.83
C PRO A 412 16.38 19.16 -3.22
N ALA A 413 16.07 19.06 -4.51
CA ALA A 413 15.39 17.92 -5.10
C ALA A 413 16.21 17.32 -6.25
N PHE A 414 15.56 16.64 -7.20
CA PHE A 414 16.29 15.95 -8.26
C PHE A 414 16.98 16.93 -9.22
N ARG A 415 18.30 16.81 -9.43
CA ARG A 415 19.11 17.53 -10.45
C ARG A 415 18.80 19.03 -10.58
N GLU A 416 19.53 19.87 -9.84
CA GLU A 416 19.38 21.34 -9.93
C GLU A 416 17.92 21.81 -9.82
N CYS A 417 17.11 21.10 -9.04
CA CYS A 417 15.76 21.48 -8.70
C CYS A 417 15.62 21.77 -7.21
N TRP A 418 14.68 22.66 -6.89
CA TRP A 418 14.12 22.77 -5.55
C TRP A 418 12.94 21.83 -5.39
N LEU A 419 12.75 21.36 -4.16
CA LEU A 419 11.51 20.71 -3.77
C LEU A 419 10.42 21.76 -3.67
N MET A 420 9.28 21.50 -4.30
CA MET A 420 8.19 22.45 -4.42
C MET A 420 6.94 21.96 -3.67
N ASN A 421 6.22 22.90 -3.06
CA ASN A 421 4.90 22.64 -2.50
C ASN A 421 3.83 22.85 -3.59
N ALA A 422 3.28 21.74 -4.05
CA ALA A 422 2.30 21.71 -5.15
C ALA A 422 0.85 21.86 -4.69
N ASP A 423 0.59 22.24 -3.44
CA ASP A 423 -0.78 22.44 -2.98
C ASP A 423 -1.52 23.44 -3.89
N PRO A 424 -2.76 23.17 -4.33
CA PRO A 424 -3.49 24.07 -5.22
C PRO A 424 -3.63 25.53 -4.74
N SER A 425 -3.44 25.79 -3.44
CA SER A 425 -3.40 27.14 -2.87
C SER A 425 -2.09 27.89 -3.11
N THR A 426 -0.98 27.20 -3.42
CA THR A 426 0.30 27.84 -3.76
C THR A 426 0.35 28.27 -5.23
N PRO A 427 1.16 29.28 -5.57
CA PRO A 427 1.39 29.67 -6.96
C PRO A 427 1.92 28.54 -7.85
N PHE A 428 2.86 27.72 -7.36
CA PHE A 428 3.35 26.57 -8.13
C PHE A 428 2.27 25.50 -8.32
N GLY A 429 1.46 25.18 -7.31
CA GLY A 429 0.37 24.22 -7.43
C GLY A 429 -0.67 24.63 -8.48
N ARG A 430 -1.02 25.92 -8.55
CA ARG A 430 -1.88 26.45 -9.64
C ARG A 430 -1.23 26.30 -11.01
N HIS A 431 0.06 26.66 -11.12
CA HIS A 431 0.82 26.47 -12.36
C HIS A 431 0.87 25.00 -12.79
N CYS A 432 1.05 24.07 -11.85
CA CYS A 432 0.96 22.63 -12.12
C CYS A 432 -0.42 22.21 -12.66
N LEU A 433 -1.52 22.77 -12.17
CA LEU A 433 -2.84 22.46 -12.73
C LEU A 433 -3.00 23.04 -14.15
N GLU A 434 -2.48 24.24 -14.40
CA GLU A 434 -2.49 24.85 -15.74
C GLU A 434 -1.63 24.09 -16.73
N GLN A 435 -0.42 23.68 -16.34
CA GLN A 435 0.48 22.87 -17.17
C GLN A 435 -0.13 21.51 -17.49
N PHE A 436 -0.83 20.90 -16.53
CA PHE A 436 -1.55 19.65 -16.74
C PHE A 436 -2.64 19.81 -17.80
N ASP A 437 -3.47 20.85 -17.71
CA ASP A 437 -4.51 21.14 -18.69
C ASP A 437 -3.92 21.41 -20.08
N LYS A 438 -2.84 22.22 -20.14
CA LYS A 438 -2.11 22.49 -21.38
C LYS A 438 -1.54 21.22 -21.99
N LEU A 439 -1.00 20.31 -21.18
CA LEU A 439 -0.40 19.06 -21.66
C LEU A 439 -1.45 18.19 -22.36
N LEU A 440 -2.62 18.03 -21.74
CA LEU A 440 -3.73 17.25 -22.31
C LEU A 440 -4.30 17.88 -23.59
N GLN A 441 -4.35 19.21 -23.67
CA GLN A 441 -4.77 19.93 -24.87
C GLN A 441 -3.73 19.83 -25.99
N THR A 442 -2.45 19.90 -25.66
CA THR A 442 -1.34 19.91 -26.62
C THR A 442 -1.11 18.52 -27.21
N TYR A 443 -1.28 17.47 -26.39
CA TYR A 443 -1.08 16.07 -26.74
C TYR A 443 -2.38 15.26 -26.53
N PRO A 444 -3.43 15.50 -27.33
CA PRO A 444 -4.72 14.83 -27.14
C PRO A 444 -4.62 13.29 -27.32
N GLY A 445 -3.63 12.84 -28.10
CA GLY A 445 -3.35 11.43 -28.35
C GLY A 445 -2.77 10.67 -27.16
N THR A 446 -2.33 11.33 -26.08
CA THR A 446 -1.83 10.65 -24.88
C THR A 446 -2.87 9.68 -24.30
N ASP A 447 -2.53 8.40 -24.08
CA ASP A 447 -3.46 7.41 -23.52
C ASP A 447 -3.63 7.56 -22.00
N ALA A 448 -2.54 7.93 -21.31
CA ALA A 448 -2.50 8.05 -19.85
C ALA A 448 -1.48 9.09 -19.40
N ILE A 449 -1.54 9.49 -18.13
CA ILE A 449 -0.47 10.27 -17.49
C ILE A 449 0.38 9.37 -16.62
N PHE A 450 1.70 9.54 -16.71
CA PHE A 450 2.67 8.91 -15.83
C PHE A 450 3.19 9.94 -14.83
N PHE A 451 2.78 9.81 -13.57
CA PHE A 451 3.25 10.69 -12.51
C PHE A 451 4.50 10.10 -11.85
N ASP A 452 5.62 10.77 -12.02
CA ASP A 452 6.84 10.35 -11.36
C ASP A 452 6.94 10.93 -9.95
N VAL A 453 7.76 10.28 -9.12
CA VAL A 453 8.14 10.78 -7.80
C VAL A 453 6.95 10.94 -6.83
N TYR A 454 5.87 10.19 -7.05
CA TYR A 454 4.59 10.36 -6.36
C TYR A 454 4.64 10.12 -4.84
N GLY A 455 5.66 9.43 -4.34
CA GLY A 455 5.87 9.13 -2.91
C GLY A 455 7.04 9.82 -2.22
N ARG A 456 7.63 10.90 -2.77
CA ARG A 456 8.71 11.64 -2.09
C ARG A 456 8.22 12.61 -1.01
N HIS A 457 7.20 12.24 -0.24
CA HIS A 457 6.75 13.04 0.90
C HIS A 457 7.53 12.75 2.19
N TYR A 458 8.81 12.37 2.11
CA TYR A 458 9.66 12.18 3.29
C TYR A 458 10.09 13.50 3.94
N ASN A 459 9.97 14.62 3.22
CA ASN A 459 10.28 15.95 3.72
C ASN A 459 9.01 16.65 4.22
N LEU A 460 9.20 17.44 5.27
CA LEU A 460 8.23 18.43 5.74
C LEU A 460 8.65 19.80 5.24
N ASP A 461 7.66 20.64 4.99
CA ASP A 461 7.85 22.01 4.55
C ASP A 461 7.44 22.96 5.67
N PHE A 462 8.43 23.62 6.28
CA PHE A 462 8.22 24.58 7.36
C PHE A 462 7.90 26.00 6.86
N GLY A 463 7.89 26.21 5.54
CA GLY A 463 7.47 27.46 4.92
C GLY A 463 5.95 27.57 4.79
N HIS A 464 5.24 26.45 4.95
CA HIS A 464 3.80 26.35 4.74
C HIS A 464 3.11 25.59 5.88
N ASP A 465 1.78 25.72 5.94
CA ASP A 465 0.94 25.12 6.96
C ASP A 465 -0.22 24.36 6.30
N ASP A 466 -0.26 23.04 6.47
CA ASP A 466 -1.38 22.22 5.96
C ASP A 466 -2.60 22.19 6.92
N GLY A 467 -2.45 22.78 8.12
CA GLY A 467 -3.45 22.81 9.18
C GLY A 467 -3.50 21.57 10.09
N ILE A 468 -2.67 20.56 9.83
CA ILE A 468 -2.62 19.25 10.51
C ILE A 468 -1.24 19.01 11.12
N THR A 469 -0.17 19.28 10.38
CA THR A 469 1.20 18.92 10.73
C THR A 469 1.80 19.96 11.67
N MET A 470 2.47 19.49 12.71
CA MET A 470 3.25 20.33 13.61
C MET A 470 4.41 19.55 14.20
N VAL A 471 5.61 20.10 14.10
CA VAL A 471 6.85 19.50 14.62
C VAL A 471 7.53 20.50 15.53
N HIS A 472 7.92 20.07 16.73
CA HIS A 472 8.54 20.95 17.73
C HIS A 472 7.70 22.20 18.02
N ASN A 473 6.37 22.07 18.05
CA ASN A 473 5.41 23.16 18.23
C ASN A 473 5.44 24.24 17.12
N LYS A 474 6.01 23.93 15.95
CA LYS A 474 5.99 24.79 14.76
C LYS A 474 5.08 24.18 13.69
N PRO A 475 4.13 24.96 13.12
CA PRO A 475 3.39 24.54 11.96
C PRO A 475 4.33 24.09 10.83
N ALA A 476 3.94 23.05 10.13
CA ALA A 476 4.62 22.59 8.93
C ALA A 476 3.57 22.04 7.95
N TYR A 477 4.05 21.64 6.78
CA TYR A 477 3.25 21.04 5.73
C TYR A 477 3.82 19.66 5.37
N CYS A 478 3.01 18.62 5.47
CA CYS A 478 3.33 17.28 4.99
C CYS A 478 2.99 17.19 3.49
N LEU A 479 4.02 17.10 2.64
CA LEU A 479 3.88 17.20 1.19
C LEU A 479 2.93 16.17 0.57
N LYS A 480 2.66 15.04 1.23
CA LYS A 480 1.67 14.06 0.76
C LYS A 480 0.26 14.66 0.63
N PHE A 481 -0.09 15.65 1.44
CA PHE A 481 -1.39 16.31 1.35
C PHE A 481 -1.50 17.17 0.08
N ALA A 482 -0.38 17.69 -0.45
CA ALA A 482 -0.40 18.38 -1.74
C ALA A 482 -0.74 17.41 -2.88
N PHE A 483 -0.20 16.19 -2.87
CA PHE A 483 -0.58 15.14 -3.81
C PHE A 483 -2.07 14.79 -3.73
N ALA A 484 -2.60 14.58 -2.52
CA ALA A 484 -4.04 14.28 -2.37
C ALA A 484 -4.92 15.41 -2.94
N ARG A 485 -4.64 16.66 -2.56
CA ARG A 485 -5.43 17.85 -2.94
C ARG A 485 -5.34 18.17 -4.43
N ILE A 486 -4.17 18.00 -5.06
CA ILE A 486 -4.05 18.22 -6.51
C ILE A 486 -4.72 17.09 -7.30
N MET A 487 -4.67 15.86 -6.80
CA MET A 487 -5.33 14.72 -7.44
C MET A 487 -6.85 14.80 -7.42
N GLU A 488 -7.45 15.42 -6.39
CA GLU A 488 -8.88 15.76 -6.37
C GLU A 488 -9.29 16.64 -7.57
N ARG A 489 -8.35 17.39 -8.17
CA ARG A 489 -8.58 18.22 -9.36
C ARG A 489 -8.22 17.52 -10.66
N ILE A 490 -7.18 16.68 -10.65
CA ILE A 490 -6.66 15.98 -11.84
C ILE A 490 -7.51 14.75 -12.19
N GLU A 491 -7.85 13.93 -11.20
CA GLU A 491 -8.53 12.64 -11.43
C GLU A 491 -9.85 12.81 -12.21
N PRO A 492 -10.80 13.70 -11.83
CA PRO A 492 -12.05 13.82 -12.55
C PRO A 492 -11.87 14.22 -14.03
N LYS A 493 -10.87 15.05 -14.33
CA LYS A 493 -10.55 15.48 -15.69
C LYS A 493 -10.05 14.30 -16.54
N LEU A 494 -9.11 13.52 -16.02
CA LEU A 494 -8.62 12.31 -16.71
C LEU A 494 -9.75 11.32 -16.97
N ARG A 495 -10.62 11.08 -15.98
CA ARG A 495 -11.76 10.18 -16.12
C ARG A 495 -12.75 10.64 -17.19
N ALA A 496 -13.07 11.93 -17.22
CA ALA A 496 -13.95 12.52 -18.22
C ALA A 496 -13.40 12.38 -19.65
N MET A 497 -12.07 12.41 -19.82
CA MET A 497 -11.39 12.20 -21.10
C MET A 497 -11.15 10.71 -21.42
N GLY A 498 -11.51 9.82 -20.50
CA GLY A 498 -11.30 8.40 -20.62
C GLY A 498 -9.84 7.93 -20.55
N LYS A 499 -8.96 8.76 -19.98
CA LYS A 499 -7.53 8.49 -19.85
C LYS A 499 -7.20 7.81 -18.52
N GLN A 500 -6.11 7.07 -18.52
CA GLN A 500 -5.64 6.34 -17.34
C GLN A 500 -4.56 7.13 -16.59
N PHE A 501 -4.26 6.67 -15.38
CA PHE A 501 -3.27 7.27 -14.52
C PHE A 501 -2.30 6.22 -13.99
N SER A 502 -1.01 6.48 -14.11
CA SER A 502 0.04 5.63 -13.59
C SER A 502 0.98 6.44 -12.72
N ALA A 503 1.54 5.83 -11.69
CA ALA A 503 2.41 6.53 -10.75
C ALA A 503 3.65 5.72 -10.41
N ASN A 504 4.80 6.39 -10.35
CA ASN A 504 6.04 5.83 -9.83
C ASN A 504 6.13 6.03 -8.33
N LYS A 505 6.38 4.93 -7.61
CA LYS A 505 6.59 4.90 -6.16
C LYS A 505 5.51 5.65 -5.37
N PRO A 506 4.21 5.37 -5.56
CA PRO A 506 3.24 5.88 -4.62
C PRO A 506 3.50 5.29 -3.24
N GLU A 507 3.33 6.10 -2.20
CA GLU A 507 3.62 5.75 -0.81
C GLU A 507 2.43 6.13 0.06
N GLY A 508 2.03 5.22 0.95
CA GLY A 508 0.76 5.32 1.67
C GLY A 508 -0.47 4.97 0.82
N ILE A 509 -1.48 4.38 1.45
CA ILE A 509 -2.71 3.97 0.74
C ILE A 509 -3.53 5.19 0.31
N GLU A 510 -3.44 6.30 1.04
CA GLU A 510 -4.12 7.57 0.76
C GLU A 510 -3.74 8.10 -0.62
N ALA A 511 -2.49 7.88 -1.02
CA ALA A 511 -1.96 8.33 -2.29
C ALA A 511 -2.52 7.50 -3.47
N MET A 512 -3.03 6.29 -3.20
CA MET A 512 -3.46 5.34 -4.23
C MET A 512 -4.79 5.70 -4.92
N ALA A 513 -5.54 6.67 -4.42
CA ALA A 513 -6.79 7.11 -5.06
C ALA A 513 -6.52 7.54 -6.52
N GLY A 514 -7.30 7.01 -7.45
CA GLY A 514 -7.22 7.37 -8.87
C GLY A 514 -6.02 6.77 -9.63
N ILE A 515 -5.04 6.13 -8.98
CA ILE A 515 -3.95 5.41 -9.67
C ILE A 515 -4.47 4.11 -10.26
N ASP A 516 -4.22 3.86 -11.53
CA ASP A 516 -4.60 2.63 -12.24
C ASP A 516 -3.45 1.64 -12.38
N LEU A 517 -2.22 2.13 -12.53
CA LEU A 517 -1.01 1.32 -12.71
C LEU A 517 0.14 1.85 -11.86
N ILE A 518 0.84 0.94 -11.21
CA ILE A 518 1.89 1.26 -10.25
C ILE A 518 3.25 0.90 -10.82
N MET A 519 4.20 1.82 -10.77
CA MET A 519 5.61 1.55 -10.98
C MET A 519 6.37 1.46 -9.66
N ALA A 520 7.07 0.35 -9.49
CA ALA A 520 7.98 0.06 -8.40
C ALA A 520 9.42 0.20 -8.90
N ASP A 521 9.97 1.41 -8.84
CA ASP A 521 11.38 1.70 -9.18
C ASP A 521 12.35 1.35 -8.04
N GLU A 522 12.17 0.18 -7.44
CA GLU A 522 12.95 -0.26 -6.27
C GLU A 522 14.16 -1.13 -6.66
N GLY A 523 14.41 -1.27 -7.98
CA GLY A 523 15.44 -2.14 -8.52
C GLY A 523 15.26 -3.58 -8.01
N HIS A 524 16.31 -4.10 -7.38
CA HIS A 524 16.32 -5.44 -6.79
C HIS A 524 16.00 -5.46 -5.28
N ASP A 525 15.48 -4.39 -4.66
CA ASP A 525 15.10 -4.45 -3.23
C ASP A 525 13.89 -5.37 -3.03
N PRO A 526 14.08 -6.61 -2.54
CA PRO A 526 13.00 -7.58 -2.46
C PRO A 526 11.97 -7.19 -1.40
N TYR A 527 12.39 -6.44 -0.37
CA TYR A 527 11.52 -6.04 0.73
C TYR A 527 10.52 -4.99 0.24
N ARG A 528 10.99 -4.02 -0.53
CA ARG A 528 10.14 -2.96 -1.07
C ARG A 528 9.19 -3.46 -2.14
N LEU A 529 9.65 -4.36 -3.02
CA LEU A 529 8.79 -5.01 -4.00
C LEU A 529 7.68 -5.83 -3.33
N GLU A 530 8.00 -6.60 -2.29
CA GLU A 530 6.99 -7.37 -1.55
C GLU A 530 5.95 -6.45 -0.88
N ALA A 531 6.37 -5.35 -0.27
CA ALA A 531 5.47 -4.34 0.27
C ALA A 531 4.56 -3.74 -0.83
N PHE A 532 5.12 -3.29 -1.95
CA PHE A 532 4.34 -2.69 -3.05
C PHE A 532 3.34 -3.66 -3.69
N SER A 533 3.57 -4.97 -3.58
CA SER A 533 2.63 -5.99 -4.05
C SER A 533 1.24 -5.85 -3.41
N TYR A 534 1.15 -5.32 -2.18
CA TYR A 534 -0.10 -5.10 -1.47
C TYR A 534 -0.92 -3.91 -2.00
N TYR A 535 -0.33 -2.99 -2.77
CA TYR A 535 -1.11 -2.05 -3.57
C TYR A 535 -1.71 -2.73 -4.83
N GLY A 536 -1.05 -3.78 -5.30
CA GLY A 536 -1.41 -4.57 -6.48
C GLY A 536 -2.37 -5.72 -6.22
N LEU A 537 -3.29 -5.59 -5.25
CA LEU A 537 -4.36 -6.59 -5.04
C LEU A 537 -5.20 -6.74 -6.31
N PHE A 538 -5.59 -5.60 -6.87
CA PHE A 538 -6.36 -5.52 -8.12
C PHE A 538 -5.68 -4.66 -9.18
N LYS A 539 -4.74 -3.77 -8.80
CA LYS A 539 -4.01 -2.93 -9.76
C LYS A 539 -2.82 -3.68 -10.35
N PRO A 540 -2.49 -3.47 -11.64
CA PRO A 540 -1.19 -3.87 -12.16
C PRO A 540 -0.06 -3.13 -11.44
N VAL A 541 0.97 -3.88 -11.05
CA VAL A 541 2.23 -3.35 -10.52
C VAL A 541 3.33 -3.80 -11.46
N MET A 542 4.20 -2.88 -11.88
CA MET A 542 5.38 -3.18 -12.68
C MET A 542 6.65 -2.87 -11.89
N VAL A 543 7.69 -3.68 -12.09
CA VAL A 543 9.01 -3.49 -11.50
C VAL A 543 9.93 -2.80 -12.49
N LEU A 544 10.47 -1.63 -12.12
CA LEU A 544 11.48 -0.94 -12.90
C LEU A 544 12.84 -1.32 -12.30
N ASP A 545 13.58 -2.12 -13.05
CA ASP A 545 14.87 -2.64 -12.66
C ASP A 545 15.89 -2.40 -13.76
N GLY A 546 16.80 -1.46 -13.48
CA GLY A 546 17.90 -1.10 -14.37
C GLY A 546 19.00 -2.16 -14.48
N GLY A 547 18.99 -3.20 -13.62
CA GLY A 547 19.90 -4.34 -13.63
C GLY A 547 19.37 -5.57 -14.35
N MET A 548 18.06 -5.63 -14.65
CA MET A 548 17.39 -6.77 -15.28
C MET A 548 18.00 -7.22 -16.62
N TRP A 549 18.69 -6.33 -17.33
CA TRP A 549 19.39 -6.69 -18.56
C TRP A 549 20.64 -7.54 -18.31
N GLN A 550 21.26 -7.46 -17.12
CA GLN A 550 22.45 -8.22 -16.71
C GLN A 550 22.09 -9.59 -16.16
N ASP A 551 21.07 -9.66 -15.29
CA ASP A 551 20.56 -10.90 -14.72
C ASP A 551 19.03 -10.80 -14.51
N PRO A 552 18.23 -11.28 -15.48
CA PRO A 552 16.78 -11.13 -15.42
C PRO A 552 16.10 -12.11 -14.44
N GLU A 553 16.71 -13.24 -14.10
CA GLU A 553 16.00 -14.34 -13.43
C GLU A 553 15.46 -13.96 -12.03
N PRO A 554 16.22 -13.31 -11.13
CA PRO A 554 15.73 -12.94 -9.80
C PRO A 554 14.50 -12.03 -9.84
N THR A 555 14.50 -11.04 -10.72
CA THR A 555 13.37 -10.11 -10.85
C THR A 555 12.16 -10.79 -11.47
N LEU A 556 12.36 -11.69 -12.45
CA LEU A 556 11.24 -12.43 -13.05
C LEU A 556 10.61 -13.45 -12.10
N LYS A 557 11.40 -14.08 -11.21
CA LYS A 557 10.86 -14.89 -10.10
C LYS A 557 10.01 -14.06 -9.15
N THR A 558 10.49 -12.87 -8.78
CA THR A 558 9.74 -11.93 -7.94
C THR A 558 8.43 -11.51 -8.61
N CYS A 559 8.50 -11.18 -9.90
CA CYS A 559 7.31 -10.86 -10.71
C CYS A 559 6.32 -12.02 -10.76
N LEU A 560 6.80 -13.25 -10.93
CA LEU A 560 5.91 -14.42 -10.94
C LEU A 560 5.27 -14.64 -9.56
N ARG A 561 6.06 -14.63 -8.49
CA ARG A 561 5.60 -14.84 -7.10
C ARG A 561 4.54 -13.82 -6.69
N LEU A 562 4.74 -12.55 -7.01
CA LEU A 562 3.89 -11.43 -6.57
C LEU A 562 2.84 -11.02 -7.63
N GLY A 563 2.89 -11.62 -8.82
CA GLY A 563 2.09 -11.22 -9.98
C GLY A 563 2.35 -9.79 -10.42
N MET A 564 3.63 -9.41 -10.54
CA MET A 564 4.04 -8.11 -11.08
C MET A 564 4.45 -8.23 -12.55
N MET A 565 4.50 -7.09 -13.23
CA MET A 565 5.04 -6.92 -14.57
C MET A 565 6.48 -6.41 -14.49
N TYR A 566 7.18 -6.33 -15.62
CA TYR A 566 8.59 -5.99 -15.70
C TYR A 566 8.87 -4.99 -16.84
N ASN A 567 10.04 -4.34 -16.83
CA ASN A 567 10.49 -3.46 -17.91
C ASN A 567 11.12 -4.22 -19.08
N ASP A 568 11.05 -3.64 -20.28
CA ASP A 568 11.70 -4.16 -21.48
C ASP A 568 13.19 -4.32 -21.21
N PHE A 569 13.70 -5.47 -21.62
CA PHE A 569 15.05 -5.90 -21.35
C PHE A 569 16.05 -5.42 -22.42
N ALA A 570 15.58 -4.65 -23.39
CA ALA A 570 16.40 -4.17 -24.49
C ALA A 570 17.47 -3.19 -23.97
N HIS A 571 18.72 -3.51 -24.31
CA HIS A 571 19.91 -2.74 -23.98
C HIS A 571 19.75 -1.30 -24.49
N GLY A 572 19.75 -0.32 -23.58
CA GLY A 572 20.02 1.07 -23.93
C GLY A 572 21.53 1.31 -23.88
N PRO A 573 22.23 1.52 -25.01
CA PRO A 573 23.71 1.64 -25.04
C PRO A 573 24.27 2.79 -24.18
N ARG A 574 23.41 3.69 -23.68
CA ARG A 574 23.83 4.91 -22.97
C ARG A 574 23.91 4.82 -21.44
N ARG A 575 23.52 3.73 -20.78
CA ARG A 575 23.39 3.76 -19.29
C ARG A 575 24.59 3.25 -18.46
N ALA A 576 25.57 2.51 -19.02
CA ALA A 576 26.65 1.98 -18.17
C ALA A 576 28.00 1.67 -18.85
N GLY A 577 28.17 1.84 -20.17
CA GLY A 577 29.47 1.56 -20.84
C GLY A 577 29.96 0.11 -20.75
N ALA A 578 29.12 -0.83 -20.29
CA ALA A 578 29.45 -2.24 -20.13
C ALA A 578 28.63 -3.08 -21.12
N GLU A 579 29.32 -3.80 -22.01
CA GLU A 579 28.72 -4.78 -22.92
C GLU A 579 28.60 -6.15 -22.23
N LEU A 580 27.50 -6.87 -22.49
CA LEU A 580 27.39 -8.28 -22.08
C LEU A 580 28.30 -9.15 -22.94
N SER A 581 28.89 -10.20 -22.35
CA SER A 581 29.49 -11.25 -23.17
C SER A 581 28.41 -11.95 -24.02
N PRO A 582 28.75 -12.51 -25.18
CA PRO A 582 27.80 -13.27 -26.00
C PRO A 582 27.09 -14.39 -25.22
N GLU A 583 27.83 -15.09 -24.36
CA GLU A 583 27.30 -16.15 -23.49
C GLU A 583 26.27 -15.60 -22.49
N GLN A 584 26.56 -14.47 -21.83
CA GLN A 584 25.61 -13.86 -20.89
C GLN A 584 24.37 -13.34 -21.63
N ALA A 585 24.54 -12.78 -22.83
CA ALA A 585 23.42 -12.34 -23.66
C ALA A 585 22.50 -13.50 -24.06
N GLU A 586 23.07 -14.62 -24.51
CA GLU A 586 22.32 -15.85 -24.84
C GLU A 586 21.61 -16.42 -23.61
N ARG A 587 22.32 -16.49 -22.48
CA ARG A 587 21.76 -16.93 -21.19
C ARG A 587 20.55 -16.08 -20.80
N ASN A 588 20.69 -14.75 -20.83
CA ASN A 588 19.63 -13.82 -20.47
C ASN A 588 18.45 -13.92 -21.42
N GLN A 589 18.70 -14.10 -22.73
CA GLN A 589 17.65 -14.33 -23.71
C GLN A 589 16.86 -15.60 -23.41
N ARG A 590 17.54 -16.70 -23.09
CA ARG A 590 16.90 -17.97 -22.72
C ARG A 590 16.04 -17.85 -21.45
N VAL A 591 16.49 -17.11 -20.44
CA VAL A 591 15.66 -16.81 -19.25
C VAL A 591 14.38 -16.11 -19.68
N ARG A 592 14.49 -15.04 -20.48
CA ARG A 592 13.34 -14.24 -20.92
C ARG A 592 12.33 -15.09 -21.69
N ASP A 593 12.80 -15.86 -22.66
CA ASP A 593 11.93 -16.70 -23.51
C ASP A 593 11.19 -17.76 -22.69
N THR A 594 11.80 -18.23 -21.61
CA THR A 594 11.23 -19.27 -20.75
C THR A 594 10.24 -18.71 -19.73
N TYR A 595 10.53 -17.55 -19.11
CA TYR A 595 9.64 -16.94 -18.10
C TYR A 595 8.48 -16.16 -18.71
N THR A 596 8.65 -15.58 -19.90
CA THR A 596 7.64 -14.70 -20.52
C THR A 596 6.27 -15.36 -20.67
N PRO A 597 6.15 -16.61 -21.18
CA PRO A 597 4.85 -17.28 -21.29
C PRO A 597 4.14 -17.44 -19.93
N LEU A 598 4.88 -17.67 -18.84
CA LEU A 598 4.29 -17.81 -17.50
C LEU A 598 3.76 -16.47 -16.98
N LEU A 599 4.51 -15.40 -17.17
CA LEU A 599 4.13 -14.05 -16.73
C LEU A 599 2.95 -13.50 -17.53
N GLN A 600 2.86 -13.83 -18.82
CA GLN A 600 1.71 -13.46 -19.66
C GLN A 600 0.39 -14.07 -19.14
N GLU A 601 0.43 -15.21 -18.47
CA GLU A 601 -0.78 -15.79 -17.88
C GLU A 601 -1.36 -14.93 -16.75
N LEU A 602 -0.53 -14.11 -16.10
CA LEU A 602 -0.91 -13.22 -14.99
C LEU A 602 -1.42 -11.84 -15.44
N ILE A 603 -1.52 -11.56 -16.74
CA ILE A 603 -2.15 -10.32 -17.21
C ILE A 603 -3.63 -10.33 -16.82
N GLY A 604 -4.08 -9.23 -16.21
CA GLY A 604 -5.42 -9.05 -15.64
C GLY A 604 -5.60 -9.66 -14.25
N LYS A 605 -4.54 -10.20 -13.63
CA LYS A 605 -4.65 -10.90 -12.35
C LYS A 605 -5.23 -10.05 -11.23
N GLN A 606 -5.98 -10.72 -10.37
CA GLN A 606 -6.48 -10.22 -9.09
C GLN A 606 -6.08 -11.22 -8.01
N TRP A 607 -5.70 -10.75 -6.83
CA TRP A 607 -5.41 -11.65 -5.71
C TRP A 607 -6.69 -12.36 -5.25
N VAL A 608 -6.58 -13.64 -4.91
CA VAL A 608 -7.62 -14.35 -4.15
C VAL A 608 -7.44 -13.97 -2.68
N LEU A 609 -8.47 -13.35 -2.09
CA LEU A 609 -8.42 -12.79 -0.73
C LEU A 609 -9.27 -13.58 0.26
N GLU A 610 -9.84 -14.69 -0.18
CA GLU A 610 -10.53 -15.65 0.66
C GLU A 610 -9.60 -16.15 1.79
N PRO A 611 -10.16 -16.47 2.97
CA PRO A 611 -9.45 -17.11 4.07
C PRO A 611 -8.63 -18.32 3.62
N ASP A 612 -7.35 -18.38 4.03
CA ASP A 612 -6.47 -19.55 3.85
C ASP A 612 -6.44 -20.11 2.42
N ALA A 613 -6.52 -19.19 1.44
CA ALA A 613 -6.74 -19.52 0.04
C ALA A 613 -5.65 -20.37 -0.63
N LEU A 614 -4.45 -20.44 -0.04
CA LEU A 614 -3.32 -21.14 -0.61
C LEU A 614 -2.41 -21.72 0.49
N GLU A 615 -2.05 -22.98 0.31
CA GLU A 615 -1.02 -23.69 1.06
C GLU A 615 -0.03 -24.30 0.06
N LEU A 616 1.27 -24.01 0.25
CA LEU A 616 2.35 -24.49 -0.60
C LEU A 616 3.31 -25.34 0.23
N PRO A 617 3.96 -26.35 -0.36
CA PRO A 617 4.96 -27.14 0.34
C PRO A 617 6.24 -26.32 0.54
N GLU A 618 6.84 -26.39 1.73
CA GLU A 618 8.12 -25.74 1.98
C GLU A 618 9.25 -26.36 1.13
N PRO A 619 10.24 -25.57 0.65
CA PRO A 619 10.40 -24.13 0.82
C PRO A 619 9.79 -23.30 -0.35
N VAL A 620 8.83 -23.85 -1.10
CA VAL A 620 8.24 -23.20 -2.28
C VAL A 620 7.40 -22.00 -1.84
N ARG A 621 7.63 -20.85 -2.47
CA ARG A 621 6.85 -19.63 -2.27
C ARG A 621 5.97 -19.36 -3.48
N GLY A 622 4.93 -18.57 -3.29
CA GLY A 622 4.00 -18.28 -4.37
C GLY A 622 2.75 -17.56 -3.90
N ASN A 623 1.81 -17.41 -4.83
CA ASN A 623 0.56 -16.72 -4.61
C ASN A 623 -0.53 -17.28 -5.53
N ILE A 624 -1.78 -16.98 -5.21
CA ILE A 624 -2.96 -17.43 -5.93
C ILE A 624 -3.72 -16.23 -6.50
N PHE A 625 -4.08 -16.34 -7.77
CA PHE A 625 -4.69 -15.25 -8.53
C PHE A 625 -5.94 -15.72 -9.27
N ARG A 626 -6.97 -14.88 -9.31
CA ARG A 626 -8.04 -14.95 -10.30
C ARG A 626 -7.63 -14.14 -11.52
N VAL A 627 -7.78 -14.73 -12.70
CA VAL A 627 -7.61 -14.04 -13.97
C VAL A 627 -8.96 -14.02 -14.68
N PRO A 628 -9.68 -12.89 -14.63
CA PRO A 628 -10.99 -12.75 -15.26
C PRO A 628 -10.87 -12.86 -16.79
N ASP A 629 -12.01 -13.15 -17.44
CA ASP A 629 -12.08 -13.16 -18.89
C ASP A 629 -11.76 -11.77 -19.43
N LEU A 630 -10.60 -11.64 -20.07
CA LEU A 630 -10.28 -10.46 -20.86
C LEU A 630 -10.87 -10.63 -22.26
N PRO A 631 -11.29 -9.56 -22.95
CA PRO A 631 -11.88 -9.62 -24.30
C PRO A 631 -11.04 -10.37 -25.36
N ARG A 632 -9.77 -10.64 -25.07
CA ARG A 632 -8.82 -11.36 -25.95
C ARG A 632 -8.62 -12.85 -25.60
N ARG A 633 -9.35 -13.42 -24.63
CA ARG A 633 -9.21 -14.82 -24.19
C ARG A 633 -10.57 -15.56 -24.23
N GLN A 634 -10.53 -16.88 -24.46
CA GLN A 634 -11.72 -17.75 -24.47
C GLN A 634 -12.46 -17.67 -23.12
N ALA A 635 -13.79 -17.77 -23.17
CA ALA A 635 -14.70 -17.62 -22.04
C ALA A 635 -14.47 -18.71 -20.96
N GLY A 636 -14.38 -18.29 -19.69
CA GLY A 636 -14.18 -19.15 -18.54
C GLY A 636 -12.99 -18.68 -17.69
N GLY A 637 -13.22 -17.70 -16.81
CA GLY A 637 -12.18 -17.15 -15.93
C GLY A 637 -11.36 -18.23 -15.21
N ARG A 638 -10.05 -18.01 -15.07
CA ARG A 638 -9.08 -19.00 -14.59
C ARG A 638 -8.56 -18.65 -13.21
N VAL A 639 -8.09 -19.66 -12.48
CA VAL A 639 -7.32 -19.45 -11.24
C VAL A 639 -5.89 -19.92 -11.47
N ILE A 640 -4.92 -19.12 -11.08
CA ILE A 640 -3.50 -19.40 -11.27
C ILE A 640 -2.81 -19.44 -9.92
N VAL A 641 -2.10 -20.53 -9.64
CA VAL A 641 -1.17 -20.61 -8.51
C VAL A 641 0.24 -20.51 -9.04
N THR A 642 1.06 -19.66 -8.44
CA THR A 642 2.48 -19.55 -8.75
C THR A 642 3.31 -20.31 -7.74
N MET A 643 4.42 -20.89 -8.19
CA MET A 643 5.36 -21.66 -7.38
C MET A 643 6.77 -21.28 -7.75
N VAL A 644 7.56 -20.81 -6.78
CA VAL A 644 8.91 -20.30 -6.96
C VAL A 644 9.81 -20.82 -5.85
N SER A 645 10.94 -21.40 -6.23
CA SER A 645 12.05 -21.74 -5.34
C SER A 645 13.13 -20.68 -5.47
N ASP A 646 13.09 -19.66 -4.59
CA ASP A 646 13.96 -18.47 -4.67
C ASP A 646 15.46 -18.82 -4.71
N HIS A 647 15.84 -19.95 -4.08
CA HIS A 647 17.22 -20.42 -3.92
C HIS A 647 17.79 -21.24 -5.10
N ARG A 648 17.00 -21.50 -6.16
CA ARG A 648 17.43 -22.31 -7.32
C ARG A 648 17.34 -21.55 -8.61
N SER A 649 18.32 -21.66 -9.51
CA SER A 649 18.26 -21.15 -10.89
C SER A 649 17.74 -22.20 -11.89
N MET A 650 17.11 -21.75 -12.98
CA MET A 650 16.70 -22.63 -14.09
C MET A 650 17.89 -23.33 -14.78
N PHE A 651 19.10 -22.83 -14.58
CA PHE A 651 20.35 -23.40 -15.10
C PHE A 651 21.04 -24.36 -14.12
N GLU A 652 20.58 -24.45 -12.87
CA GLU A 652 21.21 -25.36 -11.91
C GLU A 652 20.98 -26.83 -12.29
N ASP A 653 22.03 -27.63 -12.12
CA ASP A 653 21.95 -29.08 -12.16
C ASP A 653 21.38 -29.59 -10.84
N GLY A 654 20.26 -30.30 -10.88
CA GLY A 654 19.60 -30.81 -9.69
C GLY A 654 18.31 -31.54 -10.00
N GLY A 655 17.96 -32.50 -9.13
CA GLY A 655 16.72 -33.27 -9.24
C GLY A 655 15.47 -32.43 -9.00
N PHE A 656 14.35 -32.94 -9.51
CA PHE A 656 13.01 -32.38 -9.26
C PHE A 656 12.47 -32.82 -7.91
N ALA A 657 11.84 -31.90 -7.18
CA ALA A 657 10.85 -32.29 -6.17
C ALA A 657 9.62 -32.84 -6.90
N ARG A 658 9.02 -33.93 -6.41
CA ARG A 658 7.94 -34.66 -7.07
C ARG A 658 6.70 -34.74 -6.19
N ASP A 659 5.55 -34.88 -6.84
CA ASP A 659 4.25 -35.12 -6.21
C ASP A 659 3.92 -34.10 -5.10
N LEU A 660 4.23 -32.83 -5.38
CA LEU A 660 4.09 -31.74 -4.43
C LEU A 660 2.62 -31.37 -4.23
N PRO A 661 2.08 -31.42 -3.01
CA PRO A 661 0.69 -31.04 -2.76
C PRO A 661 0.54 -29.52 -2.74
N VAL A 662 -0.37 -28.99 -3.53
CA VAL A 662 -0.78 -27.58 -3.53
C VAL A 662 -2.25 -27.53 -3.13
N VAL A 663 -2.56 -26.95 -1.96
CA VAL A 663 -3.94 -26.83 -1.49
C VAL A 663 -4.45 -25.43 -1.77
N VAL A 664 -5.61 -25.33 -2.44
CA VAL A 664 -6.28 -24.07 -2.73
C VAL A 664 -7.69 -24.07 -2.15
N ARG A 665 -8.12 -22.91 -1.66
CA ARG A 665 -9.44 -22.72 -1.05
C ARG A 665 -10.07 -21.44 -1.59
N PHE A 666 -11.18 -21.55 -2.30
CA PHE A 666 -11.90 -20.39 -2.83
C PHE A 666 -13.32 -20.75 -3.27
N ALA A 667 -14.21 -19.75 -3.28
CA ALA A 667 -15.58 -19.96 -3.71
C ALA A 667 -15.63 -20.43 -5.18
N GLY A 668 -16.25 -21.60 -5.39
CA GLY A 668 -16.39 -22.22 -6.72
C GLY A 668 -15.23 -23.12 -7.12
N ALA A 669 -14.37 -23.54 -6.18
CA ALA A 669 -13.29 -24.49 -6.47
C ALA A 669 -13.83 -25.85 -6.94
N SER A 670 -14.99 -26.29 -6.44
CA SER A 670 -15.70 -27.49 -6.93
C SER A 670 -16.05 -27.47 -8.43
N ALA A 671 -16.02 -26.30 -9.09
CA ALA A 671 -16.25 -26.18 -10.53
C ALA A 671 -15.00 -26.46 -11.36
N ILE A 672 -13.81 -26.53 -10.76
CA ILE A 672 -12.57 -26.85 -11.48
C ILE A 672 -12.63 -28.31 -11.97
N ARG A 673 -12.23 -28.51 -13.23
CA ARG A 673 -12.20 -29.82 -13.90
C ARG A 673 -10.80 -30.20 -14.35
N ARG A 674 -9.93 -29.22 -14.57
CA ARG A 674 -8.57 -29.44 -15.06
C ARG A 674 -7.58 -28.57 -14.30
N ALA A 675 -6.42 -29.16 -13.98
CA ALA A 675 -5.24 -28.44 -13.55
C ALA A 675 -4.07 -28.75 -14.49
N THR A 676 -3.40 -27.71 -14.98
CA THR A 676 -2.24 -27.84 -15.87
C THR A 676 -1.05 -27.09 -15.30
N VAL A 677 0.09 -27.76 -15.19
CA VAL A 677 1.35 -27.19 -14.72
C VAL A 677 2.19 -26.78 -15.92
N ARG A 678 2.67 -25.54 -15.89
CA ARG A 678 3.67 -25.02 -16.84
C ARG A 678 4.88 -24.54 -16.04
N SER A 679 6.08 -24.79 -16.53
CA SER A 679 7.30 -24.57 -15.75
C SER A 679 8.42 -24.00 -16.61
N VAL A 680 9.37 -23.33 -15.97
CA VAL A 680 10.63 -22.95 -16.61
C VAL A 680 11.62 -24.12 -16.70
N ASP A 681 11.36 -25.20 -15.98
CA ASP A 681 12.26 -26.35 -15.88
C ASP A 681 12.04 -27.38 -17.00
N TYR A 682 10.93 -27.31 -17.74
CA TYR A 682 10.59 -28.22 -18.83
C TYR A 682 9.57 -27.56 -19.78
N GLN A 683 9.57 -27.97 -21.06
CA GLN A 683 8.84 -27.25 -22.12
C GLN A 683 7.35 -27.62 -22.18
N GLU A 684 7.00 -28.85 -21.85
CA GLU A 684 5.64 -29.36 -21.96
C GLU A 684 4.73 -28.86 -20.81
N ALA A 685 3.46 -28.62 -21.15
CA ALA A 685 2.42 -28.46 -20.14
C ALA A 685 2.01 -29.85 -19.64
N VAL A 686 1.95 -30.03 -18.32
CA VAL A 686 1.68 -31.33 -17.68
C VAL A 686 0.36 -31.26 -16.93
N GLU A 687 -0.55 -32.19 -17.16
CA GLU A 687 -1.76 -32.30 -16.33
C GLU A 687 -1.41 -32.75 -14.92
N ALA A 688 -2.01 -32.08 -13.93
CA ALA A 688 -1.87 -32.43 -12.52
C ALA A 688 -3.16 -33.06 -11.99
N PRO A 689 -3.08 -34.17 -11.24
CA PRO A 689 -4.22 -34.72 -10.53
C PRO A 689 -4.85 -33.67 -9.60
N VAL A 690 -6.18 -33.61 -9.60
CA VAL A 690 -6.97 -32.76 -8.71
C VAL A 690 -7.88 -33.64 -7.87
N THR A 691 -7.81 -33.48 -6.56
CA THR A 691 -8.79 -34.03 -5.62
C THR A 691 -9.43 -32.88 -4.87
N GLY A 692 -10.68 -33.02 -4.43
CA GLY A 692 -11.38 -31.90 -3.80
C GLY A 692 -12.59 -32.30 -2.99
N ASP A 693 -12.94 -31.44 -2.06
CA ASP A 693 -14.16 -31.48 -1.25
C ASP A 693 -14.69 -30.05 -1.10
N GLY A 694 -15.89 -29.80 -1.64
CA GLY A 694 -16.50 -28.47 -1.65
C GLY A 694 -15.60 -27.39 -2.28
N ASP A 695 -15.29 -26.36 -1.49
CA ASP A 695 -14.46 -25.21 -1.91
C ASP A 695 -12.95 -25.42 -1.68
N THR A 696 -12.51 -26.64 -1.32
CA THR A 696 -11.10 -27.00 -1.16
C THR A 696 -10.66 -27.97 -2.24
N LEU A 697 -9.53 -27.68 -2.89
CA LEU A 697 -8.88 -28.60 -3.83
C LEU A 697 -7.43 -28.84 -3.41
N THR A 698 -6.96 -30.06 -3.61
CA THR A 698 -5.55 -30.43 -3.58
C THR A 698 -5.12 -30.78 -5.00
N VAL A 699 -4.11 -30.08 -5.49
CA VAL A 699 -3.48 -30.34 -6.79
C VAL A 699 -2.11 -30.97 -6.54
N THR A 700 -1.87 -32.14 -7.12
CA THR A 700 -0.58 -32.83 -7.00
C THR A 700 0.32 -32.42 -8.16
N VAL A 701 1.28 -31.53 -7.90
CA VAL A 701 2.23 -31.03 -8.91
C VAL A 701 3.29 -32.10 -9.17
N PRO A 702 3.35 -32.71 -10.38
CA PRO A 702 4.16 -33.92 -10.60
C PRO A 702 5.66 -33.70 -10.44
N ARG A 703 6.14 -32.52 -10.83
CA ARG A 703 7.54 -32.11 -10.64
C ARG A 703 7.71 -30.60 -10.62
N HIS A 704 8.62 -30.11 -9.78
CA HIS A 704 8.99 -28.69 -9.68
C HIS A 704 10.47 -28.57 -9.28
N ARG A 705 11.15 -27.52 -9.76
CA ARG A 705 12.51 -27.20 -9.33
C ARG A 705 12.72 -25.70 -9.12
N THR A 706 12.42 -24.86 -10.12
CA THR A 706 12.76 -23.42 -10.10
C THR A 706 11.51 -22.57 -10.01
N ALA A 707 10.67 -22.62 -11.05
CA ALA A 707 9.49 -21.77 -11.18
C ALA A 707 8.43 -22.49 -12.02
N SER A 708 7.19 -22.49 -11.52
CA SER A 708 6.04 -23.08 -12.19
C SER A 708 4.79 -22.25 -11.94
N ILE A 709 3.80 -22.41 -12.80
CA ILE A 709 2.42 -22.03 -12.53
C ILE A 709 1.51 -23.25 -12.65
N VAL A 710 0.46 -23.28 -11.84
CA VAL A 710 -0.66 -24.22 -11.95
C VAL A 710 -1.86 -23.42 -12.45
N VAL A 711 -2.39 -23.77 -13.62
CA VAL A 711 -3.57 -23.17 -14.21
C VAL A 711 -4.77 -24.06 -13.92
N LEU A 712 -5.75 -23.53 -13.18
CA LEU A 712 -6.99 -24.21 -12.81
C LEU A 712 -8.13 -23.71 -13.69
N GLU A 713 -8.79 -24.65 -14.35
CA GLU A 713 -9.82 -24.39 -15.37
C GLU A 713 -11.09 -25.18 -15.05
N ARG A 714 -12.24 -24.59 -15.37
CA ARG A 714 -13.57 -25.17 -15.19
C ARG A 714 -13.93 -26.18 -16.28
#